data_AF-A0AB36E5P1-F1
#
_entry.id   AF-A0AB36E5P1-F1
#
_cell.length_a   1.000
_cell.length_b   1.000
_cell.length_c   1.000
_cell.angle_alpha   90.00
_cell.angle_beta   90.00
_cell.angle_gamma   90.00
#
_symmetry.space_group_name_H-M   'P 1'
#
loop_
_entity.id
_entity.type
_entity.pdbx_description
1 polymer ?
#
loop_
_entity_poly.entity_id
_entity_poly.type
_entity_poly.pdbx_seq_one_letter_code
_entity_poly.pdbx_strand_id
1 'polypeptide(L)'
;MVNAEEAKAYNAKVDAANTAKQAAQDAVNALPEGTYKDGKNADVAGITVPPAAQATDTTDVDKKIQAAKDAVAEIPAKADADGNGVVSADEAKAYNAKVDAANAAKQAAEEAVNKLPAGDYKDGKNTEVAGITVPPAAQANDQDGDNYSDDIEDSAGSNRDLKESTPKTVAEQLYNNAKEFLVQAESKKSALGSGGYTKLEVQELQNLKAELEALKEKALNAGAYVRNDDGKDGVIDNITALNFQVPEVTNTANTVWAKSNRNYLLDSTTYRNGVMITALAGQEQTYKITTDMLLDKDPGASPRLLDFEDWKSTVVNPSGGGYTRYRVKDGNVVFKIDSEQAQLLGGTTNEVFELETDDGSKLKLYLSFEGNAKTVNVASMNLQDDFGYIKGELFKGAVTDDNEWSSIKVNLNNLADEVTFVKLSIKNSNGDVIGSEVKSILEGNKDVTFDMSKHKEKLTDGEYTLEAIRVADSLGTKKDIVPVTWKITVDKTPPEVDLAYKVVGDKLFAVFTSPENNVYWSDNGNGNQDAFNSKHEFNTVDGVKQVSFEVTKDGKYSFFDAVGNWTTIPVTAPIKLNRLTVNIGTDGGPVDGSRDGKNSQIYSSSSPIKLSGDRENVLIVSKKANSDEYSGFIDGNGDGALRNPVTYNGNSYKDTIIAEGMGSMVTVNTQGGDDVIKLNRGMIGYGNNFWYSNMDGEQKISMGDGNDSFEITGSMFEGKSLWKTTAKIDMGAGDDKIVIANNILADADAVRYRSNYFNLGAGNDEMKVSGYIEDTGAQGMASNVINLGEGHDKFTAEGVKNAFLLVSKGTSEININHFYDGMMILGGGNDKVTLGDVDGAKNASRTDAAGRIVNVIENSHSSSGMNFWNDWYNDLPSTTTSGGHRGMTINDVQLWDNSRSFINLGAGDDVITVGTSKNIDINGGNGWDQLIVNGNSSSFSMFSLNISGIDSSVINDNSGMTFVTGVEEINLHGQNNKVYIGKLNESNLKDYAGSIVVQGESGQGNLVNFFSSKWTSDSTTVDGSKIGSSIHGTYHVYTYSGADNLKVYVDIDLTTKVNNTII
;
A
#
# COMPACT_ATOMS: atom_id res chain seq x y z
N MET A 1 -7.78 18.62 -63.47
CA MET A 1 -7.91 17.27 -64.05
C MET A 1 -8.24 17.40 -65.52
N VAL A 2 -7.76 16.49 -66.36
CA VAL A 2 -8.05 16.48 -67.79
C VAL A 2 -8.95 15.27 -68.05
N ASN A 3 -10.16 15.49 -68.54
CA ASN A 3 -11.04 14.38 -68.88
C ASN A 3 -10.62 13.71 -70.21
N ALA A 4 -11.22 12.58 -70.54
CA ALA A 4 -10.86 11.81 -71.74
C ALA A 4 -11.00 12.61 -73.05
N GLU A 5 -11.97 13.52 -73.14
CA GLU A 5 -12.20 14.36 -74.33
C GLU A 5 -11.19 15.51 -74.42
N GLU A 6 -10.87 16.15 -73.30
CA GLU A 6 -9.86 17.19 -73.21
C GLU A 6 -8.45 16.64 -73.50
N ALA A 7 -8.13 15.45 -72.97
CA ALA A 7 -6.86 14.78 -73.24
C ALA A 7 -6.75 14.38 -74.72
N LYS A 8 -7.84 13.88 -75.31
CA LYS A 8 -7.91 13.54 -76.74
C LYS A 8 -7.76 14.78 -77.63
N ALA A 9 -8.45 15.87 -77.32
CA ALA A 9 -8.36 17.13 -78.05
C ALA A 9 -6.97 17.78 -77.94
N TYR A 10 -6.34 17.70 -76.78
CA TYR A 10 -4.97 18.16 -76.55
C TYR A 10 -3.95 17.30 -77.30
N ASN A 11 -4.05 15.97 -77.21
CA ASN A 11 -3.14 15.05 -77.89
C ASN A 11 -3.25 15.15 -79.41
N ALA A 12 -4.45 15.36 -79.97
CA ALA A 12 -4.60 15.63 -81.39
C ALA A 12 -3.83 16.90 -81.85
N LYS A 13 -3.74 17.93 -80.99
CA LYS A 13 -2.93 19.13 -81.26
C LYS A 13 -1.43 18.86 -81.14
N VAL A 14 -1.01 18.04 -80.16
CA VAL A 14 0.38 17.58 -80.00
C VAL A 14 0.82 16.76 -81.23
N ASP A 15 -0.02 15.83 -81.69
CA ASP A 15 0.24 15.01 -82.88
C ASP A 15 0.31 15.86 -84.16
N ALA A 16 -0.58 16.84 -84.30
CA ALA A 16 -0.54 17.80 -85.41
C ALA A 16 0.75 18.64 -85.38
N ALA A 17 1.20 19.08 -84.20
CA ALA A 17 2.45 19.82 -84.05
C ALA A 17 3.68 18.95 -84.38
N ASN A 18 3.71 17.69 -83.94
CA ASN A 18 4.76 16.73 -84.29
C ASN A 18 4.79 16.45 -85.80
N THR A 19 3.63 16.28 -86.43
CA THR A 19 3.50 16.07 -87.88
C THR A 19 4.00 17.29 -88.65
N ALA A 20 3.64 18.50 -88.23
CA ALA A 20 4.12 19.74 -88.85
C ALA A 20 5.63 19.93 -88.69
N LYS A 21 6.20 19.57 -87.52
CA LYS A 21 7.64 19.60 -87.28
C LYS A 21 8.39 18.62 -88.20
N GLN A 22 7.88 17.41 -88.40
CA GLN A 22 8.46 16.44 -89.32
C GLN A 22 8.39 16.91 -90.78
N ALA A 23 7.25 17.47 -91.21
CA ALA A 23 7.12 18.02 -92.57
C ALA A 23 8.09 19.19 -92.81
N ALA A 24 8.32 20.03 -91.80
CA ALA A 24 9.36 21.06 -91.87
C ALA A 24 10.76 20.44 -92.01
N GLN A 25 11.07 19.38 -91.25
CA GLN A 25 12.33 18.66 -91.35
C GLN A 25 12.55 18.04 -92.74
N ASP A 26 11.51 17.43 -93.32
CA ASP A 26 11.57 16.83 -94.66
C ASP A 26 11.81 17.89 -95.74
N ALA A 27 11.18 19.07 -95.62
CA ALA A 27 11.41 20.19 -96.52
C ALA A 27 12.85 20.72 -96.42
N VAL A 28 13.44 20.77 -95.22
CA VAL A 28 14.84 21.14 -95.03
C VAL A 28 15.77 20.09 -95.61
N ASN A 29 15.48 18.80 -95.43
CA ASN A 29 16.27 17.69 -95.98
C ASN A 29 16.35 17.72 -97.51
N ALA A 30 15.31 18.21 -98.19
CA ALA A 30 15.23 18.35 -99.64
C ALA A 30 16.05 19.53 -100.21
N LEU A 31 16.59 20.41 -99.36
CA LEU A 31 17.46 21.50 -99.81
C LEU A 31 18.83 20.97 -100.29
N PRO A 32 19.47 21.62 -101.28
CA PRO A 32 20.85 21.34 -101.65
C PRO A 32 21.81 21.51 -100.47
N GLU A 33 22.88 20.74 -100.46
CA GLU A 33 23.91 20.82 -99.41
C GLU A 33 24.57 22.21 -99.38
N GLY A 34 24.72 22.78 -98.17
CA GLY A 34 25.31 24.09 -97.95
C GLY A 34 24.83 24.77 -96.66
N THR A 35 25.43 25.91 -96.31
CA THR A 35 25.23 26.63 -95.04
C THR A 35 23.77 27.04 -94.77
N TYR A 36 22.97 27.24 -95.82
CA TYR A 36 21.54 27.54 -95.69
C TYR A 36 20.74 26.35 -95.16
N LYS A 37 21.06 25.13 -95.60
CA LYS A 37 20.44 23.89 -95.13
C LYS A 37 20.79 23.64 -93.67
N ASP A 38 22.07 23.81 -93.31
CA ASP A 38 22.55 23.63 -91.93
C ASP A 38 21.85 24.59 -90.96
N GLY A 39 21.70 25.86 -91.33
CA GLY A 39 20.96 26.84 -90.53
C GLY A 39 19.48 26.47 -90.35
N LYS A 40 18.83 25.97 -91.39
CA LYS A 40 17.42 25.53 -91.31
C LYS A 40 17.24 24.22 -90.53
N ASN A 41 18.23 23.33 -90.57
CA ASN A 41 18.25 22.13 -89.74
C ASN A 41 18.31 22.49 -88.25
N ALA A 42 19.15 23.48 -87.88
CA ALA A 42 19.19 23.98 -86.51
C ALA A 42 17.86 24.62 -86.08
N ASP A 43 17.21 25.40 -86.96
CA ASP A 43 15.91 26.01 -86.70
C ASP A 43 14.82 24.95 -86.40
N VAL A 44 14.75 23.88 -87.19
CA VAL A 44 13.76 22.79 -87.00
C VAL A 44 14.09 21.94 -85.78
N ALA A 45 15.38 21.66 -85.53
CA ALA A 45 15.84 20.94 -84.34
C ALA A 45 15.47 21.69 -83.05
N GLY A 46 15.48 23.03 -83.07
CA GLY A 46 15.12 23.89 -81.94
C GLY A 46 13.62 23.94 -81.58
N ILE A 47 12.73 23.37 -82.41
CA ILE A 47 11.29 23.35 -82.12
C ILE A 47 10.99 22.35 -80.98
N THR A 48 10.44 22.80 -79.86
CA THR A 48 9.97 21.93 -78.78
C THR A 48 8.47 21.70 -78.87
N VAL A 49 8.04 20.43 -78.81
CA VAL A 49 6.62 20.04 -78.75
C VAL A 49 6.31 19.53 -77.34
N PRO A 50 5.24 20.03 -76.67
CA PRO A 50 4.85 19.54 -75.35
C PRO A 50 4.50 18.03 -75.34
N PRO A 51 4.69 17.34 -74.20
CA PRO A 51 4.32 15.92 -74.06
C PRO A 51 2.79 15.72 -74.09
N ALA A 52 2.35 14.51 -74.46
CA ALA A 52 0.94 14.14 -74.47
C ALA A 52 0.32 14.17 -73.06
N ALA A 53 -0.95 14.57 -72.97
CA ALA A 53 -1.75 14.53 -71.75
C ALA A 53 -2.41 13.15 -71.55
N GLN A 54 -2.47 12.67 -70.30
CA GLN A 54 -3.20 11.45 -69.93
C GLN A 54 -4.51 11.81 -69.19
N ALA A 55 -5.59 11.11 -69.52
CA ALA A 55 -6.87 11.25 -68.84
C ALA A 55 -6.79 10.65 -67.42
N THR A 56 -7.41 11.30 -66.44
CA THR A 56 -7.51 10.78 -65.07
C THR A 56 -8.74 9.89 -64.94
N ASP A 57 -8.57 8.58 -64.68
CA ASP A 57 -9.68 7.65 -64.37
C ASP A 57 -10.04 7.76 -62.88
N THR A 58 -11.29 8.17 -62.60
CA THR A 58 -11.79 8.39 -61.24
C THR A 58 -12.76 7.32 -60.74
N THR A 59 -13.12 6.35 -61.59
CA THR A 59 -14.18 5.37 -61.29
C THR A 59 -13.83 4.44 -60.13
N ASP A 60 -12.55 4.19 -59.91
CA ASP A 60 -12.04 3.38 -58.80
C ASP A 60 -12.21 4.07 -57.43
N VAL A 61 -12.06 5.41 -57.39
CA VAL A 61 -12.22 6.21 -56.17
C VAL A 61 -13.67 6.16 -55.69
N ASP A 62 -14.62 6.42 -56.59
CA ASP A 62 -16.04 6.45 -56.25
C ASP A 62 -16.54 5.08 -55.76
N LYS A 63 -16.07 3.99 -56.36
CA LYS A 63 -16.40 2.62 -55.92
C LYS A 63 -15.92 2.33 -54.51
N LYS A 64 -14.71 2.74 -54.15
CA LYS A 64 -14.14 2.50 -52.82
C LYS A 64 -14.82 3.34 -51.74
N ILE A 65 -15.19 4.58 -52.04
CA ILE A 65 -16.00 5.41 -51.14
C ILE A 65 -17.36 4.78 -50.89
N GLN A 66 -18.03 4.28 -51.94
CA GLN A 66 -19.32 3.60 -51.78
C GLN A 66 -19.19 2.30 -50.97
N ALA A 67 -18.16 1.49 -51.24
CA ALA A 67 -17.89 0.27 -50.48
C ALA A 67 -17.67 0.56 -48.97
N ALA A 68 -17.01 1.66 -48.62
CA ALA A 68 -16.85 2.08 -47.22
C ALA A 68 -18.19 2.47 -46.57
N LYS A 69 -19.08 3.17 -47.29
CA LYS A 69 -20.43 3.50 -46.79
C LYS A 69 -21.28 2.24 -46.59
N ASP A 70 -21.23 1.31 -47.53
CA ASP A 70 -21.98 0.05 -47.46
C ASP A 70 -21.49 -0.80 -46.29
N ALA A 71 -20.17 -0.90 -46.07
CA ALA A 71 -19.60 -1.64 -44.94
C ALA A 71 -20.03 -1.08 -43.57
N VAL A 72 -20.14 0.25 -43.42
CA VAL A 72 -20.67 0.86 -42.19
C VAL A 72 -22.15 0.53 -41.98
N ALA A 73 -22.95 0.48 -43.04
CA ALA A 73 -24.37 0.16 -42.96
C ALA A 73 -24.65 -1.30 -42.55
N GLU A 74 -23.69 -2.21 -42.73
CA GLU A 74 -23.79 -3.60 -42.30
C GLU A 74 -23.52 -3.83 -40.81
N ILE A 75 -22.97 -2.83 -40.11
CA ILE A 75 -22.72 -2.87 -38.67
C ILE A 75 -24.07 -2.76 -37.92
N PRO A 76 -24.42 -3.72 -37.04
CA PRO A 76 -25.64 -3.67 -36.24
C PRO A 76 -25.68 -2.44 -35.33
N ALA A 77 -26.87 -2.00 -34.91
CA ALA A 77 -27.01 -0.86 -34.01
C ALA A 77 -26.47 -1.12 -32.58
N LYS A 78 -26.38 -2.38 -32.17
CA LYS A 78 -25.86 -2.85 -30.88
C LYS A 78 -25.10 -4.16 -31.07
N ALA A 79 -24.14 -4.44 -30.20
CA ALA A 79 -23.37 -5.69 -30.21
C ALA A 79 -24.17 -6.86 -29.61
N ASP A 80 -24.96 -6.61 -28.56
CA ASP A 80 -25.96 -7.52 -27.98
C ASP A 80 -27.01 -7.88 -29.04
N ALA A 81 -26.89 -9.08 -29.62
CA ALA A 81 -27.67 -9.51 -30.77
C ALA A 81 -28.96 -10.21 -30.35
N ASP A 82 -29.00 -10.82 -29.17
CA ASP A 82 -30.17 -11.53 -28.65
C ASP A 82 -31.03 -10.70 -27.68
N GLY A 83 -30.51 -9.56 -27.21
CA GLY A 83 -31.21 -8.61 -26.34
C GLY A 83 -31.25 -9.03 -24.87
N ASN A 84 -30.35 -9.92 -24.44
CA ASN A 84 -30.30 -10.41 -23.06
C ASN A 84 -29.68 -9.39 -22.08
N GLY A 85 -29.16 -8.26 -22.57
CA GLY A 85 -28.57 -7.19 -21.77
C GLY A 85 -27.08 -7.32 -21.48
N VAL A 86 -26.43 -8.36 -22.02
CA VAL A 86 -24.98 -8.58 -21.99
C VAL A 86 -24.45 -8.78 -23.42
N VAL A 87 -23.14 -8.80 -23.61
CA VAL A 87 -22.46 -9.00 -24.88
C VAL A 87 -21.48 -10.15 -24.71
N SER A 88 -21.81 -11.28 -25.32
CA SER A 88 -20.95 -12.46 -25.28
C SER A 88 -19.66 -12.27 -26.08
N ALA A 89 -18.64 -13.10 -25.80
CA ALA A 89 -17.41 -13.12 -26.58
C ALA A 89 -17.65 -13.33 -28.10
N ASP A 90 -18.61 -14.18 -28.45
CA ASP A 90 -18.98 -14.44 -29.85
C ASP A 90 -19.69 -13.25 -30.51
N GLU A 91 -20.56 -12.55 -29.77
CA GLU A 91 -21.23 -11.34 -30.25
C GLU A 91 -20.25 -10.18 -30.44
N ALA A 92 -19.38 -9.92 -29.47
CA ALA A 92 -18.33 -8.92 -29.58
C ALA A 92 -17.43 -9.21 -30.78
N LYS A 93 -17.04 -10.47 -30.98
CA LYS A 93 -16.23 -10.89 -32.13
C LYS A 93 -16.95 -10.69 -33.46
N ALA A 94 -18.23 -11.05 -33.56
CA ALA A 94 -19.03 -10.88 -34.78
C ALA A 94 -19.24 -9.39 -35.11
N TYR A 95 -19.48 -8.56 -34.10
CA TYR A 95 -19.61 -7.12 -34.24
C TYR A 95 -18.28 -6.47 -34.67
N ASN A 96 -17.18 -6.83 -34.00
CA ASN A 96 -15.85 -6.27 -34.27
C ASN A 96 -15.32 -6.65 -35.65
N ALA A 97 -15.61 -7.85 -36.15
CA ALA A 97 -15.26 -8.24 -37.52
C ALA A 97 -15.87 -7.31 -38.58
N LYS A 98 -17.07 -6.78 -38.33
CA LYS A 98 -17.72 -5.80 -39.23
C LYS A 98 -17.14 -4.40 -39.08
N VAL A 99 -16.81 -3.99 -37.84
CA VAL A 99 -16.09 -2.73 -37.57
C VAL A 99 -14.73 -2.72 -38.28
N ASP A 100 -13.98 -3.81 -38.20
CA ASP A 100 -12.68 -3.97 -38.87
C ASP A 100 -12.82 -3.91 -40.39
N ALA A 101 -13.82 -4.58 -40.96
CA ALA A 101 -14.11 -4.52 -42.39
C ALA A 101 -14.44 -3.10 -42.86
N ALA A 102 -15.21 -2.34 -42.07
CA ALA A 102 -15.54 -0.95 -42.36
C ALA A 102 -14.30 -0.02 -42.26
N ASN A 103 -13.45 -0.20 -41.25
CA ASN A 103 -12.18 0.52 -41.12
C ASN A 103 -11.25 0.26 -42.31
N ALA A 104 -11.09 -1.02 -42.71
CA ALA A 104 -10.29 -1.39 -43.87
C ALA A 104 -10.83 -0.80 -45.17
N ALA A 105 -12.15 -0.80 -45.37
CA ALA A 105 -12.79 -0.20 -46.53
C ALA A 105 -12.60 1.33 -46.57
N LYS A 106 -12.70 2.00 -45.42
CA LYS A 106 -12.43 3.44 -45.29
C LYS A 106 -10.97 3.77 -45.63
N GLN A 107 -10.01 3.01 -45.09
CA GLN A 107 -8.58 3.19 -45.40
C GLN A 107 -8.30 3.01 -46.89
N ALA A 108 -8.89 1.99 -47.53
CA ALA A 108 -8.76 1.79 -48.97
C ALA A 108 -9.32 2.96 -49.80
N ALA A 109 -10.39 3.60 -49.33
CA ALA A 109 -10.94 4.81 -49.94
C ALA A 109 -9.98 6.01 -49.77
N GLU A 110 -9.42 6.21 -48.56
CA GLU A 110 -8.43 7.26 -48.29
C GLU A 110 -7.20 7.11 -49.20
N GLU A 111 -6.65 5.91 -49.33
CA GLU A 111 -5.52 5.64 -50.22
C GLU A 111 -5.82 5.92 -51.70
N ALA A 112 -7.04 5.58 -52.14
CA ALA A 112 -7.47 5.84 -53.51
C ALA A 112 -7.62 7.34 -53.79
N VAL A 113 -8.18 8.10 -52.84
CA VAL A 113 -8.26 9.56 -52.94
C VAL A 113 -6.87 10.19 -52.90
N ASN A 114 -5.97 9.68 -52.06
CA ASN A 114 -4.60 10.21 -51.94
C ASN A 114 -3.79 10.11 -53.25
N LYS A 115 -4.07 9.11 -54.09
CA LYS A 115 -3.45 8.92 -55.41
C LYS A 115 -3.94 9.92 -56.47
N LEU A 116 -5.01 10.68 -56.20
CA LEU A 116 -5.49 11.70 -57.14
C LEU A 116 -4.51 12.89 -57.21
N PRO A 117 -4.37 13.52 -58.40
CA PRO A 117 -3.69 14.81 -58.53
C PRO A 117 -4.35 15.88 -57.64
N ALA A 118 -3.56 16.86 -57.19
CA ALA A 118 -4.09 17.99 -56.41
C ALA A 118 -5.13 18.80 -57.21
N GLY A 119 -6.20 19.23 -56.54
CA GLY A 119 -7.28 20.06 -57.08
C GLY A 119 -8.65 19.73 -56.48
N ASP A 120 -9.66 20.53 -56.84
CA ASP A 120 -11.00 20.55 -56.22
C ASP A 120 -11.69 19.17 -56.12
N TYR A 121 -11.49 18.28 -57.09
CA TYR A 121 -12.06 16.93 -57.07
C TYR A 121 -11.49 16.08 -55.92
N LYS A 122 -10.17 16.15 -55.69
CA LYS A 122 -9.51 15.45 -54.59
C LYS A 122 -10.00 16.01 -53.25
N ASP A 123 -10.11 17.33 -53.13
CA ASP A 123 -10.56 17.98 -51.90
C ASP A 123 -12.02 17.64 -51.56
N GLY A 124 -12.89 17.56 -52.57
CA GLY A 124 -14.26 17.08 -52.42
C GLY A 124 -14.33 15.62 -51.95
N LYS A 125 -13.51 14.73 -52.53
CA LYS A 125 -13.47 13.31 -52.16
C LYS A 125 -12.84 13.08 -50.79
N ASN A 126 -11.83 13.86 -50.42
CA ASN A 126 -11.25 13.88 -49.07
C ASN A 126 -12.32 14.24 -48.04
N THR A 127 -13.15 15.24 -48.32
CA THR A 127 -14.27 15.62 -47.45
C THR A 127 -15.31 14.50 -47.34
N GLU A 128 -15.63 13.83 -48.45
CA GLU A 128 -16.59 12.72 -48.48
C GLU A 128 -16.11 11.50 -47.67
N VAL A 129 -14.84 11.13 -47.78
CA VAL A 129 -14.23 10.04 -47.00
C VAL A 129 -14.10 10.40 -45.51
N ALA A 130 -13.70 11.65 -45.22
CA ALA A 130 -13.61 12.14 -43.84
C ALA A 130 -14.97 12.13 -43.14
N GLY A 131 -16.07 12.31 -43.87
CA GLY A 131 -17.45 12.22 -43.36
C GLY A 131 -17.94 10.81 -43.04
N ILE A 132 -17.19 9.75 -43.35
CA ILE A 132 -17.55 8.37 -43.00
C ILE A 132 -17.11 8.08 -41.56
N THR A 133 -18.08 7.88 -40.67
CA THR A 133 -17.85 7.54 -39.25
C THR A 133 -18.08 6.05 -39.02
N VAL A 134 -17.07 5.35 -38.48
CA VAL A 134 -17.18 3.94 -38.10
C VAL A 134 -17.39 3.89 -36.57
N PRO A 135 -18.39 3.14 -36.06
CA PRO A 135 -18.58 2.93 -34.62
C PRO A 135 -17.36 2.27 -33.95
N PRO A 136 -17.14 2.50 -32.65
CA PRO A 136 -16.07 1.83 -31.91
C PRO A 136 -16.33 0.32 -31.78
N ALA A 137 -15.26 -0.45 -31.57
CA ALA A 137 -15.33 -1.88 -31.26
C ALA A 137 -16.08 -2.13 -29.94
N ALA A 138 -16.83 -3.23 -29.88
CA ALA A 138 -17.49 -3.71 -28.67
C ALA A 138 -16.53 -4.56 -27.83
N GLN A 139 -16.68 -4.47 -26.50
CA GLN A 139 -16.03 -5.37 -25.55
C GLN A 139 -17.05 -6.41 -25.10
N ALA A 140 -16.60 -7.66 -24.93
CA ALA A 140 -17.42 -8.67 -24.27
C ALA A 140 -17.50 -8.36 -22.78
N ASN A 141 -18.66 -8.60 -22.18
CA ASN A 141 -18.88 -8.50 -20.74
C ASN A 141 -19.65 -9.72 -20.19
N ASP A 142 -19.79 -10.77 -21.00
CA ASP A 142 -20.23 -12.12 -20.66
C ASP A 142 -19.28 -13.08 -21.39
N GLN A 143 -18.15 -13.40 -20.75
CA GLN A 143 -17.05 -14.07 -21.44
C GLN A 143 -17.37 -15.53 -21.78
N ASP A 144 -18.12 -16.23 -20.93
CA ASP A 144 -18.45 -17.65 -21.07
C ASP A 144 -19.84 -17.94 -21.70
N GLY A 145 -20.64 -16.90 -21.91
CA GLY A 145 -21.96 -16.96 -22.54
C GLY A 145 -23.03 -17.60 -21.65
N ASP A 146 -22.96 -17.47 -20.33
CA ASP A 146 -23.97 -17.97 -19.39
C ASP A 146 -25.15 -16.99 -19.19
N ASN A 147 -25.07 -15.80 -19.79
CA ASN A 147 -25.99 -14.66 -19.70
C ASN A 147 -25.98 -13.92 -18.36
N TYR A 148 -24.95 -14.11 -17.54
CA TYR A 148 -24.56 -13.20 -16.47
C TYR A 148 -23.44 -12.30 -16.99
N SER A 149 -23.41 -11.06 -16.53
CA SER A 149 -22.27 -10.20 -16.83
C SER A 149 -21.11 -10.56 -15.92
N ASP A 150 -19.88 -10.50 -16.42
CA ASP A 150 -18.64 -10.74 -15.67
C ASP A 150 -18.61 -9.98 -14.32
N ASP A 151 -19.12 -8.73 -14.27
CA ASP A 151 -19.20 -7.92 -13.04
C ASP A 151 -20.15 -8.51 -11.97
N ILE A 152 -21.26 -9.12 -12.42
CA ILE A 152 -22.23 -9.80 -11.54
C ILE A 152 -21.63 -11.09 -11.02
N GLU A 153 -20.91 -11.81 -11.88
CA GLU A 153 -20.23 -13.04 -11.52
C GLU A 153 -19.15 -12.83 -10.47
N ASP A 154 -18.30 -11.82 -10.67
CA ASP A 154 -17.33 -11.38 -9.66
C ASP A 154 -17.99 -11.05 -8.32
N SER A 155 -19.10 -10.30 -8.38
CA SER A 155 -19.84 -9.89 -7.19
C SER A 155 -20.48 -11.08 -6.47
N ALA A 156 -20.90 -12.10 -7.21
CA ALA A 156 -21.48 -13.32 -6.68
C ALA A 156 -20.42 -14.36 -6.22
N GLY A 157 -19.15 -14.15 -6.58
CA GLY A 157 -18.06 -15.11 -6.36
C GLY A 157 -18.09 -16.31 -7.32
N SER A 158 -18.70 -16.14 -8.49
CA SER A 158 -18.74 -17.14 -9.57
C SER A 158 -17.56 -16.93 -10.52
N ASN A 159 -17.37 -17.83 -11.50
CA ASN A 159 -16.17 -17.83 -12.33
C ASN A 159 -16.57 -17.49 -13.77
N ARG A 160 -16.26 -16.24 -14.15
CA ARG A 160 -16.59 -15.66 -15.46
C ARG A 160 -16.05 -16.37 -16.71
N ASP A 161 -15.12 -17.31 -16.52
CA ASP A 161 -14.56 -18.10 -17.61
C ASP A 161 -15.22 -19.48 -17.73
N LEU A 162 -16.16 -19.82 -16.85
CA LEU A 162 -16.76 -21.15 -16.72
C LEU A 162 -18.29 -21.08 -16.70
N LYS A 163 -18.90 -21.37 -17.85
CA LYS A 163 -20.37 -21.34 -18.05
C LYS A 163 -21.23 -22.10 -17.03
N GLU A 164 -20.66 -23.10 -16.36
CA GLU A 164 -21.35 -23.90 -15.34
C GLU A 164 -21.28 -23.25 -13.94
N SER A 165 -20.48 -22.21 -13.78
CA SER A 165 -20.20 -21.51 -12.53
C SER A 165 -20.95 -20.17 -12.50
N THR A 166 -22.27 -20.25 -12.42
CA THR A 166 -23.15 -19.07 -12.36
C THR A 166 -23.41 -18.62 -10.91
N PRO A 167 -23.91 -17.39 -10.66
CA PRO A 167 -24.34 -16.95 -9.34
C PRO A 167 -25.32 -17.91 -8.63
N LYS A 168 -26.17 -18.59 -9.40
CA LYS A 168 -27.09 -19.60 -8.88
C LYS A 168 -26.37 -20.83 -8.39
N THR A 169 -25.43 -21.37 -9.18
CA THR A 169 -24.69 -22.56 -8.79
C THR A 169 -23.83 -22.32 -7.54
N VAL A 170 -23.24 -21.12 -7.41
CA VAL A 170 -22.52 -20.71 -6.21
C VAL A 170 -23.46 -20.62 -5.01
N ALA A 171 -24.61 -19.97 -5.15
CA ALA A 171 -25.60 -19.87 -4.07
C ALA A 171 -26.12 -21.26 -3.65
N GLU A 172 -26.37 -22.17 -4.59
CA GLU A 172 -26.79 -23.55 -4.31
C GLU A 172 -25.69 -24.38 -3.64
N GLN A 173 -24.43 -24.19 -4.03
CA GLN A 173 -23.28 -24.82 -3.36
C GLN A 173 -23.15 -24.34 -1.92
N LEU A 174 -23.21 -23.02 -1.69
CA LEU A 174 -23.16 -22.43 -0.36
C LEU A 174 -24.35 -22.87 0.51
N TYR A 175 -25.54 -22.95 -0.07
CA TYR A 175 -26.72 -23.53 0.57
C TYR A 175 -26.49 -24.98 1.00
N ASN A 176 -25.90 -25.83 0.13
CA ASN A 176 -25.61 -27.22 0.46
C ASN A 176 -24.60 -27.32 1.61
N ASN A 177 -23.57 -26.46 1.63
CA ASN A 177 -22.62 -26.39 2.75
C ASN A 177 -23.33 -26.01 4.05
N ALA A 178 -24.20 -24.99 4.04
CA ALA A 178 -24.99 -24.58 5.22
C ALA A 178 -25.94 -25.70 5.69
N LYS A 179 -26.53 -26.44 4.75
CA LYS A 179 -27.41 -27.57 5.03
C LYS A 179 -26.65 -28.74 5.66
N GLU A 180 -25.48 -29.09 5.15
CA GLU A 180 -24.61 -30.10 5.74
C GLU A 180 -24.16 -29.69 7.14
N PHE A 181 -23.80 -28.42 7.33
CA PHE A 181 -23.47 -27.86 8.63
C PHE A 181 -24.64 -27.97 9.62
N LEU A 182 -25.87 -27.65 9.20
CA LEU A 182 -27.06 -27.83 10.04
C LEU A 182 -27.24 -29.29 10.48
N VAL A 183 -27.00 -30.27 9.59
CA VAL A 183 -27.03 -31.69 9.95
C VAL A 183 -25.98 -32.03 11.01
N GLN A 184 -24.77 -31.50 10.87
CA GLN A 184 -23.69 -31.69 11.86
C GLN A 184 -24.05 -31.04 13.20
N ALA A 185 -24.61 -29.82 13.19
CA ALA A 185 -25.04 -29.11 14.39
C ALA A 185 -26.16 -29.86 15.14
N GLU A 186 -27.16 -30.40 14.43
CA GLU A 186 -28.23 -31.21 15.04
C GLU A 186 -27.69 -32.56 15.57
N SER A 187 -26.72 -33.17 14.89
CA SER A 187 -26.04 -34.37 15.39
C SER A 187 -25.28 -34.07 16.68
N LYS A 188 -24.56 -32.94 16.74
CA LYS A 188 -23.79 -32.52 17.92
C LYS A 188 -24.70 -32.17 19.09
N LYS A 189 -25.79 -31.43 18.84
CA LYS A 189 -26.85 -31.17 19.83
C LYS A 189 -27.44 -32.43 20.44
N SER A 190 -27.63 -33.47 19.62
CA SER A 190 -28.13 -34.77 20.08
C SER A 190 -27.10 -35.51 20.95
N ALA A 191 -25.80 -35.29 20.73
CA ALA A 191 -24.73 -35.89 21.51
C ALA A 191 -24.50 -35.21 22.88
N LEU A 192 -24.60 -33.89 22.96
CA LEU A 192 -24.34 -33.12 24.19
C LEU A 192 -25.44 -33.31 25.26
N GLY A 193 -26.71 -33.45 24.87
CA GLY A 193 -27.84 -33.49 25.82
C GLY A 193 -27.98 -34.74 26.71
N SER A 194 -26.97 -35.61 26.78
CA SER A 194 -27.01 -36.86 27.57
C SER A 194 -26.84 -36.57 29.07
N GLY A 195 -27.93 -36.18 29.74
CA GLY A 195 -27.95 -35.85 31.17
C GLY A 195 -28.44 -34.44 31.51
N GLY A 196 -28.91 -33.69 30.50
CA GLY A 196 -29.22 -32.26 30.59
C GLY A 196 -28.14 -31.42 29.91
N TYR A 197 -28.50 -30.24 29.39
CA TYR A 197 -27.56 -29.34 28.71
C TYR A 197 -26.86 -28.43 29.72
N THR A 198 -25.53 -28.50 29.77
CA THR A 198 -24.73 -27.58 30.61
C THR A 198 -24.68 -26.18 30.00
N LYS A 199 -24.22 -25.18 30.78
CA LYS A 199 -24.01 -23.82 30.27
C LYS A 199 -23.01 -23.79 29.11
N LEU A 200 -21.94 -24.58 29.19
CA LEU A 200 -20.91 -24.65 28.15
C LEU A 200 -21.44 -25.29 26.87
N GLU A 201 -22.23 -26.35 26.99
CA GLU A 201 -22.86 -27.01 25.84
C GLU A 201 -23.89 -26.12 25.17
N VAL A 202 -24.74 -25.41 25.92
CA VAL A 202 -25.67 -24.43 25.34
C VAL A 202 -24.91 -23.32 24.63
N GLN A 203 -23.80 -22.82 25.20
CA GLN A 203 -22.94 -21.82 24.53
C GLN A 203 -22.35 -22.37 23.24
N GLU A 204 -21.86 -23.62 23.24
CA GLU A 204 -21.35 -24.28 22.04
C GLU A 204 -22.43 -24.38 20.96
N LEU A 205 -23.67 -24.72 21.33
CA LEU A 205 -24.80 -24.76 20.41
C LEU A 205 -25.21 -23.35 19.92
N GLN A 206 -25.07 -22.31 20.74
CA GLN A 206 -25.27 -20.92 20.30
C GLN A 206 -24.22 -20.51 19.26
N ASN A 207 -22.97 -20.92 19.46
CA ASN A 207 -21.90 -20.66 18.50
C ASN A 207 -22.18 -21.34 17.15
N LEU A 208 -22.62 -22.61 17.16
CA LEU A 208 -23.05 -23.30 15.94
C LEU A 208 -24.25 -22.61 15.27
N LYS A 209 -25.21 -22.09 16.05
CA LYS A 209 -26.31 -21.30 15.48
C LYS A 209 -25.78 -20.07 14.73
N ALA A 210 -24.86 -19.33 15.35
CA ALA A 210 -24.26 -18.15 14.73
C ALA A 210 -23.50 -18.51 13.45
N GLU A 211 -22.74 -19.61 13.45
CA GLU A 211 -22.02 -20.09 12.27
C GLU A 211 -22.98 -20.49 11.13
N LEU A 212 -24.09 -21.15 11.44
CA LEU A 212 -25.13 -21.44 10.45
C LEU A 212 -25.73 -20.15 9.85
N GLU A 213 -26.02 -19.14 10.67
CA GLU A 213 -26.55 -17.87 10.17
C GLU A 213 -25.53 -17.13 9.29
N ALA A 214 -24.24 -17.20 9.60
CA ALA A 214 -23.19 -16.65 8.74
C ALA A 214 -23.08 -17.39 7.41
N LEU A 215 -23.18 -18.73 7.40
CA LEU A 215 -23.20 -19.52 6.17
C LEU A 215 -24.45 -19.21 5.31
N LYS A 216 -25.61 -19.03 5.96
CA LYS A 216 -26.84 -18.59 5.28
C LYS A 216 -26.66 -17.22 4.67
N GLU A 217 -26.05 -16.28 5.37
CA GLU A 217 -25.78 -14.93 4.86
C GLU A 217 -24.88 -14.97 3.62
N LYS A 218 -23.79 -15.77 3.64
CA LYS A 218 -22.94 -15.99 2.46
C LYS A 218 -23.75 -16.53 1.28
N ALA A 219 -24.62 -17.50 1.51
CA ALA A 219 -25.50 -18.05 0.48
C ALA A 219 -26.55 -17.03 -0.02
N LEU A 220 -27.12 -16.22 0.87
CA LEU A 220 -28.09 -15.15 0.52
C LEU A 220 -27.43 -14.05 -0.30
N ASN A 221 -26.19 -13.69 0.01
CA ASN A 221 -25.43 -12.69 -0.73
C ASN A 221 -25.20 -13.13 -2.17
N ALA A 222 -24.73 -14.37 -2.39
CA ALA A 222 -24.65 -14.94 -3.74
C ALA A 222 -26.05 -15.05 -4.39
N GLY A 223 -27.06 -15.49 -3.63
CA GLY A 223 -28.45 -15.59 -4.07
C GLY A 223 -29.07 -14.26 -4.52
N ALA A 224 -28.59 -13.13 -3.99
CA ALA A 224 -29.06 -11.79 -4.36
C ALA A 224 -28.73 -11.42 -5.82
N TYR A 225 -27.69 -12.04 -6.40
CA TYR A 225 -27.26 -11.84 -7.78
C TYR A 225 -27.95 -12.79 -8.77
N VAL A 226 -28.66 -13.81 -8.28
CA VAL A 226 -29.46 -14.68 -9.15
C VAL A 226 -30.55 -13.87 -9.82
N ARG A 227 -30.69 -14.03 -11.15
CA ARG A 227 -31.72 -13.34 -11.93
C ARG A 227 -33.09 -13.95 -11.63
N ASN A 228 -34.14 -13.15 -11.79
CA ASN A 228 -35.50 -13.60 -11.48
C ASN A 228 -35.96 -14.74 -12.40
N ASP A 229 -35.53 -14.74 -13.66
CA ASP A 229 -35.81 -15.79 -14.65
C ASP A 229 -34.98 -17.07 -14.45
N ASP A 230 -33.87 -17.01 -13.71
CA ASP A 230 -33.10 -18.18 -13.26
C ASP A 230 -33.55 -18.73 -11.89
N GLY A 231 -34.73 -18.31 -11.39
CA GLY A 231 -35.36 -18.95 -10.23
C GLY A 231 -34.86 -18.47 -8.85
N LYS A 232 -34.42 -17.21 -8.77
CA LYS A 232 -33.99 -16.54 -7.53
C LYS A 232 -34.81 -16.85 -6.29
N ASP A 233 -36.14 -16.71 -6.37
CA ASP A 233 -37.02 -16.87 -5.20
C ASP A 233 -36.88 -18.26 -4.57
N GLY A 234 -36.75 -19.31 -5.39
CA GLY A 234 -36.58 -20.68 -4.89
C GLY A 234 -35.25 -20.90 -4.16
N VAL A 235 -34.17 -20.24 -4.62
CA VAL A 235 -32.86 -20.28 -3.94
C VAL A 235 -32.96 -19.58 -2.58
N ILE A 236 -33.53 -18.37 -2.53
CA ILE A 236 -33.67 -17.58 -1.30
C ILE A 236 -34.57 -18.28 -0.28
N ASP A 237 -35.69 -18.87 -0.73
CA ASP A 237 -36.61 -19.62 0.14
C ASP A 237 -35.92 -20.83 0.78
N ASN A 238 -35.15 -21.59 -0.01
CA ASN A 238 -34.39 -22.75 0.48
C ASN A 238 -33.38 -22.35 1.56
N ILE A 239 -32.64 -21.26 1.36
CA ILE A 239 -31.64 -20.76 2.33
C ILE A 239 -32.33 -20.28 3.61
N THR A 240 -33.42 -19.52 3.47
CA THR A 240 -34.14 -18.95 4.61
C THR A 240 -34.81 -20.03 5.48
N ALA A 241 -35.19 -21.16 4.89
CA ALA A 241 -35.76 -22.30 5.61
C ALA A 241 -34.77 -23.05 6.53
N LEU A 242 -33.45 -22.82 6.39
CA LEU A 242 -32.45 -23.40 7.29
C LEU A 242 -32.54 -22.72 8.67
N ASN A 243 -32.87 -23.50 9.70
CA ASN A 243 -33.08 -22.99 11.06
C ASN A 243 -32.55 -23.99 12.11
N PHE A 244 -31.73 -23.50 13.04
CA PHE A 244 -31.20 -24.27 14.16
C PHE A 244 -31.74 -23.74 15.49
N GLN A 245 -32.30 -24.64 16.31
CA GLN A 245 -32.93 -24.29 17.59
C GLN A 245 -32.03 -24.72 18.76
N VAL A 246 -31.59 -23.75 19.54
CA VAL A 246 -30.74 -23.95 20.72
C VAL A 246 -31.63 -24.25 21.94
N PRO A 247 -31.36 -25.33 22.69
CA PRO A 247 -32.09 -25.66 23.93
C PRO A 247 -31.72 -24.75 25.11
N GLU A 248 -32.54 -24.74 26.16
CA GLU A 248 -32.24 -24.05 27.42
C GLU A 248 -31.24 -24.85 28.28
N VAL A 249 -30.54 -24.16 29.20
CA VAL A 249 -29.64 -24.79 30.18
C VAL A 249 -30.46 -25.59 31.18
N THR A 250 -30.19 -26.89 31.29
CA THR A 250 -30.91 -27.81 32.18
C THR A 250 -30.02 -28.55 33.18
N ASN A 251 -28.69 -28.48 33.03
CA ASN A 251 -27.72 -28.93 34.02
C ASN A 251 -26.91 -27.73 34.57
N THR A 252 -26.95 -27.51 35.88
CA THR A 252 -26.36 -26.36 36.58
C THR A 252 -25.06 -26.72 37.29
N ALA A 253 -24.09 -25.80 37.30
CA ALA A 253 -22.78 -25.99 37.94
C ALA A 253 -22.88 -26.21 39.47
N ASN A 254 -23.12 -27.45 39.88
CA ASN A 254 -23.35 -27.80 41.27
C ASN A 254 -22.71 -29.13 41.72
N THR A 255 -21.91 -29.76 40.84
CA THR A 255 -21.15 -30.98 41.11
C THR A 255 -20.20 -30.82 42.30
N VAL A 256 -20.17 -31.85 43.14
CA VAL A 256 -19.31 -31.95 44.34
C VAL A 256 -18.64 -33.32 44.42
N TRP A 257 -17.64 -33.48 45.28
CA TRP A 257 -17.12 -34.80 45.62
C TRP A 257 -18.14 -35.59 46.43
N ALA A 258 -18.52 -36.78 45.96
CA ALA A 258 -19.54 -37.62 46.59
C ALA A 258 -19.20 -37.99 48.04
N LYS A 259 -17.92 -38.29 48.31
CA LYS A 259 -17.44 -38.73 49.64
C LYS A 259 -17.53 -37.64 50.70
N SER A 260 -17.30 -36.38 50.34
CA SER A 260 -17.26 -35.26 51.27
C SER A 260 -18.50 -34.37 51.20
N ASN A 261 -19.31 -34.52 50.14
CA ASN A 261 -20.41 -33.63 49.75
C ASN A 261 -19.97 -32.15 49.73
N ARG A 262 -18.72 -31.92 49.31
CA ARG A 262 -18.07 -30.59 49.27
C ARG A 262 -17.27 -30.47 47.98
N ASN A 263 -16.91 -29.23 47.64
CA ASN A 263 -16.03 -28.93 46.52
C ASN A 263 -14.56 -29.33 46.76
N TYR A 264 -14.24 -30.01 47.87
CA TYR A 264 -12.90 -30.55 48.09
C TYR A 264 -12.88 -31.99 48.58
N LEU A 265 -11.82 -32.72 48.20
CA LEU A 265 -11.52 -34.08 48.65
C LEU A 265 -10.07 -34.14 49.15
N LEU A 266 -9.87 -34.60 50.39
CA LEU A 266 -8.56 -34.94 50.93
C LEU A 266 -8.34 -36.46 50.88
N ASP A 267 -7.35 -36.88 50.10
CA ASP A 267 -6.85 -38.24 50.08
C ASP A 267 -5.45 -38.30 50.70
N SER A 268 -5.44 -38.62 51.99
CA SER A 268 -4.22 -38.76 52.78
C SER A 268 -3.64 -40.17 52.78
N THR A 269 -4.27 -41.13 52.09
CA THR A 269 -3.95 -42.56 52.25
C THR A 269 -3.33 -43.20 51.01
N THR A 270 -3.71 -42.76 49.81
CA THR A 270 -3.32 -43.43 48.56
C THR A 270 -1.80 -43.43 48.33
N TYR A 271 -1.12 -42.34 48.69
CA TYR A 271 0.33 -42.18 48.47
C TYR A 271 1.18 -42.09 49.75
N ARG A 272 0.58 -42.10 50.96
CA ARG A 272 1.33 -42.07 52.23
C ARG A 272 1.81 -43.44 52.74
N ASN A 273 1.18 -44.54 52.33
CA ASN A 273 1.49 -45.86 52.91
C ASN A 273 2.79 -46.47 52.34
N GLY A 274 3.94 -45.88 52.69
CA GLY A 274 5.28 -46.46 52.50
C GLY A 274 6.00 -46.09 51.20
N VAL A 275 5.50 -45.12 50.43
CA VAL A 275 6.16 -44.62 49.21
C VAL A 275 6.58 -43.17 49.41
N MET A 276 7.89 -42.94 49.43
CA MET A 276 8.45 -41.59 49.56
C MET A 276 8.22 -40.79 48.28
N ILE A 277 8.01 -39.48 48.39
CA ILE A 277 7.82 -38.59 47.24
C ILE A 277 8.96 -38.70 46.22
N THR A 278 10.19 -38.95 46.68
CA THR A 278 11.38 -39.16 45.86
C THR A 278 11.32 -40.42 45.00
N ALA A 279 10.55 -41.44 45.40
CA ALA A 279 10.34 -42.66 44.62
C ALA A 279 9.33 -42.46 43.48
N LEU A 280 8.47 -41.44 43.58
CA LEU A 280 7.49 -41.05 42.57
C LEU A 280 8.02 -39.97 41.62
N ALA A 281 9.11 -39.30 41.99
CA ALA A 281 9.63 -38.14 41.28
C ALA A 281 10.12 -38.47 39.87
N GLY A 282 9.83 -37.57 38.92
CA GLY A 282 10.15 -37.73 37.50
C GLY A 282 9.25 -38.72 36.74
N GLN A 283 8.41 -39.49 37.43
CA GLN A 283 7.47 -40.45 36.82
C GLN A 283 6.08 -39.85 36.68
N GLU A 284 5.37 -40.17 35.60
CA GLU A 284 3.95 -39.85 35.48
C GLU A 284 3.12 -40.83 36.31
N GLN A 285 2.22 -40.28 37.11
CA GLN A 285 1.26 -41.00 37.95
C GLN A 285 -0.15 -40.67 37.48
N THR A 286 -1.09 -41.58 37.70
CA THR A 286 -2.51 -41.35 37.38
C THR A 286 -3.36 -41.60 38.62
N TYR A 287 -3.99 -40.54 39.11
CA TYR A 287 -5.05 -40.65 40.11
C TYR A 287 -6.39 -40.83 39.40
N LYS A 288 -6.93 -42.05 39.50
CA LYS A 288 -8.16 -42.42 38.81
C LYS A 288 -9.38 -41.78 39.48
N ILE A 289 -10.17 -41.06 38.70
CA ILE A 289 -11.47 -40.55 39.12
C ILE A 289 -12.53 -41.51 38.61
N THR A 290 -13.29 -42.09 39.53
CA THR A 290 -14.38 -43.00 39.20
C THR A 290 -15.71 -42.26 39.27
N THR A 291 -16.71 -42.70 38.51
CA THR A 291 -18.00 -42.02 38.38
C THR A 291 -18.75 -41.88 39.71
N ASP A 292 -18.46 -42.72 40.70
CA ASP A 292 -19.02 -42.64 42.06
C ASP A 292 -18.28 -41.64 42.98
N MET A 293 -17.16 -41.08 42.54
CA MET A 293 -16.44 -40.04 43.29
C MET A 293 -17.02 -38.65 43.10
N LEU A 294 -17.75 -38.42 42.00
CA LEU A 294 -18.40 -37.16 41.67
C LEU A 294 -19.92 -37.30 41.87
N LEU A 295 -20.54 -36.25 42.39
CA LEU A 295 -21.97 -36.17 42.63
C LEU A 295 -22.50 -34.86 42.08
N ASP A 296 -23.27 -34.95 41.00
CA ASP A 296 -24.09 -33.86 40.46
C ASP A 296 -25.46 -33.89 41.14
N LYS A 297 -26.02 -32.72 41.45
CA LYS A 297 -27.33 -32.62 42.13
C LYS A 297 -28.48 -32.60 41.14
N ASP A 298 -28.22 -32.40 39.85
CA ASP A 298 -29.24 -32.41 38.81
C ASP A 298 -29.59 -33.86 38.37
N PRO A 299 -30.90 -34.22 38.33
CA PRO A 299 -31.29 -35.61 38.10
C PRO A 299 -30.86 -36.15 36.73
N GLY A 300 -30.10 -37.25 36.73
CA GLY A 300 -29.68 -37.95 35.51
C GLY A 300 -28.37 -37.44 34.91
N ALA A 301 -27.75 -36.42 35.50
CA ALA A 301 -26.42 -35.96 35.14
C ALA A 301 -25.35 -37.01 35.49
N SER A 302 -24.29 -37.07 34.67
CA SER A 302 -23.16 -37.98 34.83
C SER A 302 -21.86 -37.18 34.81
N PRO A 303 -21.48 -36.55 35.95
CA PRO A 303 -20.39 -35.59 35.99
C PRO A 303 -19.04 -36.25 35.72
N ARG A 304 -18.17 -35.53 35.02
CA ARG A 304 -16.75 -35.88 34.85
C ARG A 304 -15.87 -34.66 34.98
N LEU A 305 -14.56 -34.88 35.20
CA LEU A 305 -13.60 -33.79 35.13
C LEU A 305 -13.41 -33.33 33.67
N LEU A 306 -13.28 -32.02 33.48
CA LEU A 306 -12.93 -31.40 32.22
C LEU A 306 -11.46 -31.63 31.90
N ASP A 307 -11.19 -32.25 30.75
CA ASP A 307 -9.84 -32.53 30.27
C ASP A 307 -9.10 -31.24 29.90
N PHE A 308 -7.79 -31.21 30.12
CA PHE A 308 -6.90 -30.17 29.60
C PHE A 308 -5.50 -30.75 29.39
N GLU A 309 -4.84 -30.40 28.29
CA GLU A 309 -3.58 -31.03 27.86
C GLU A 309 -2.33 -30.38 28.48
N ASP A 310 -2.39 -29.08 28.75
CA ASP A 310 -1.26 -28.34 29.29
C ASP A 310 -0.95 -28.72 30.74
N TRP A 311 0.34 -28.89 31.02
CA TRP A 311 0.82 -29.20 32.36
C TRP A 311 0.69 -27.98 33.28
N LYS A 312 -0.30 -27.99 34.18
CA LYS A 312 -0.46 -26.98 35.24
C LYS A 312 0.34 -27.38 36.47
N SER A 313 0.90 -26.42 37.19
CA SER A 313 1.51 -26.69 38.49
C SER A 313 0.44 -26.76 39.58
N THR A 314 0.59 -27.65 40.55
CA THR A 314 -0.26 -27.68 41.74
C THR A 314 -0.11 -26.42 42.57
N VAL A 315 -1.15 -26.08 43.34
CA VAL A 315 -1.16 -24.84 44.13
C VAL A 315 -0.22 -24.99 45.34
N VAL A 316 0.71 -24.03 45.47
CA VAL A 316 1.58 -23.92 46.65
C VAL A 316 0.71 -23.62 47.85
N ASN A 317 0.90 -24.36 48.93
CA ASN A 317 0.12 -24.17 50.15
C ASN A 317 1.05 -24.20 51.38
N PRO A 318 0.53 -23.86 52.58
CA PRO A 318 1.34 -23.72 53.79
C PRO A 318 2.11 -24.99 54.23
N SER A 319 1.80 -26.16 53.67
CA SER A 319 2.53 -27.42 53.92
C SER A 319 3.68 -27.68 52.94
N GLY A 320 3.95 -26.76 52.00
CA GLY A 320 5.02 -26.88 51.01
C GLY A 320 4.58 -27.64 49.76
N GLY A 321 3.49 -27.23 49.10
CA GLY A 321 3.05 -27.78 47.80
C GLY A 321 3.69 -27.07 46.60
N GLY A 322 3.33 -27.49 45.38
CA GLY A 322 3.78 -26.89 44.12
C GLY A 322 4.96 -27.62 43.46
N TYR A 323 5.25 -28.85 43.88
CA TYR A 323 6.30 -29.69 43.29
C TYR A 323 5.77 -30.52 42.13
N THR A 324 4.47 -30.48 41.91
CA THR A 324 3.77 -31.39 41.01
C THR A 324 3.22 -30.60 39.84
N ARG A 325 3.46 -31.10 38.63
CA ARG A 325 2.69 -30.68 37.46
C ARG A 325 1.62 -31.71 37.18
N TYR A 326 0.46 -31.27 36.73
CA TYR A 326 -0.67 -32.14 36.43
C TYR A 326 -1.44 -31.67 35.21
N ARG A 327 -2.20 -32.60 34.66
CA ARG A 327 -3.19 -32.40 33.62
C ARG A 327 -4.36 -33.32 33.86
N VAL A 328 -5.49 -33.06 33.21
CA VAL A 328 -6.64 -33.97 33.25
C VAL A 328 -6.77 -34.61 31.88
N LYS A 329 -6.76 -35.96 31.87
CA LYS A 329 -6.84 -36.76 30.67
C LYS A 329 -7.81 -37.90 30.87
N ASP A 330 -8.76 -38.05 29.96
CA ASP A 330 -9.80 -39.07 30.02
C ASP A 330 -10.58 -38.99 31.35
N GLY A 331 -10.80 -37.78 31.88
CA GLY A 331 -11.44 -37.52 33.18
C GLY A 331 -10.60 -37.86 34.41
N ASN A 332 -9.33 -38.23 34.24
CA ASN A 332 -8.42 -38.62 35.33
C ASN A 332 -7.32 -37.59 35.55
N VAL A 333 -6.83 -37.46 36.78
CA VAL A 333 -5.72 -36.56 37.09
C VAL A 333 -4.40 -37.28 36.82
N VAL A 334 -3.65 -36.83 35.82
CA VAL A 334 -2.30 -37.29 35.51
C VAL A 334 -1.31 -36.29 36.06
N PHE A 335 -0.33 -36.73 36.84
CA PHE A 335 0.61 -35.83 37.51
C PHE A 335 2.05 -36.33 37.52
N LYS A 336 3.00 -35.40 37.60
CA LYS A 336 4.44 -35.66 37.62
C LYS A 336 5.11 -34.73 38.63
N ILE A 337 5.88 -35.32 39.53
CA ILE A 337 6.60 -34.58 40.58
C ILE A 337 8.00 -34.21 40.08
N ASP A 338 8.45 -33.00 40.35
CA ASP A 338 9.80 -32.51 40.03
C ASP A 338 10.88 -33.25 40.84
N SER A 339 11.84 -33.86 40.15
CA SER A 339 12.88 -34.70 40.76
C SER A 339 13.88 -33.95 41.63
N GLU A 340 14.13 -32.68 41.36
CA GLU A 340 15.05 -31.87 42.15
C GLU A 340 14.35 -31.33 43.39
N GLN A 341 13.11 -30.87 43.25
CA GLN A 341 12.32 -30.34 44.36
C GLN A 341 11.86 -31.44 45.33
N ALA A 342 11.56 -32.65 44.84
CA ALA A 342 11.19 -33.78 45.69
C ALA A 342 12.27 -34.15 46.73
N GLN A 343 13.55 -33.89 46.43
CA GLN A 343 14.66 -34.14 47.36
C GLN A 343 14.70 -33.12 48.51
N LEU A 344 14.02 -31.99 48.36
CA LEU A 344 14.00 -30.91 49.34
C LEU A 344 12.89 -31.10 50.39
N LEU A 345 11.88 -31.94 50.14
CA LEU A 345 10.75 -32.11 51.04
C LEU A 345 11.12 -32.85 52.34
N GLY A 346 10.87 -32.22 53.49
CA GLY A 346 10.89 -32.83 54.81
C GLY A 346 9.47 -32.98 55.38
N GLY A 347 9.10 -34.16 55.87
CA GLY A 347 7.78 -34.40 56.46
C GLY A 347 6.67 -34.63 55.42
N THR A 348 5.42 -34.28 55.74
CA THR A 348 4.30 -34.43 54.79
C THR A 348 3.89 -33.11 54.16
N THR A 349 3.74 -33.10 52.83
CA THR A 349 3.05 -32.05 52.08
C THR A 349 1.73 -32.55 51.51
N ASN A 350 0.78 -31.63 51.31
CA ASN A 350 -0.42 -31.87 50.51
C ASN A 350 -0.26 -31.14 49.17
N GLU A 351 -0.39 -31.84 48.06
CA GLU A 351 -0.47 -31.22 46.74
C GLU A 351 -1.93 -30.92 46.40
N VAL A 352 -2.19 -29.70 45.94
CA VAL A 352 -3.55 -29.20 45.66
C VAL A 352 -3.76 -29.10 44.16
N PHE A 353 -4.70 -29.89 43.66
CA PHE A 353 -5.10 -29.93 42.26
C PHE A 353 -6.43 -29.18 42.16
N GLU A 354 -6.47 -28.14 41.33
CA GLU A 354 -7.69 -27.41 41.02
C GLU A 354 -8.28 -27.98 39.74
N LEU A 355 -9.51 -28.46 39.84
CA LEU A 355 -10.16 -29.26 38.83
C LEU A 355 -11.50 -28.59 38.50
N GLU A 356 -11.92 -28.75 37.26
CA GLU A 356 -13.23 -28.29 36.81
C GLU A 356 -13.99 -29.50 36.28
N THR A 357 -15.30 -29.53 36.49
CA THR A 357 -16.19 -30.53 35.91
C THR A 357 -16.85 -30.00 34.65
N ASP A 358 -17.40 -30.90 33.84
CA ASP A 358 -18.07 -30.58 32.58
C ASP A 358 -19.32 -29.69 32.72
N ASP A 359 -19.94 -29.65 33.89
CA ASP A 359 -21.01 -28.69 34.24
C ASP A 359 -20.48 -27.29 34.64
N GLY A 360 -19.16 -27.11 34.75
CA GLY A 360 -18.49 -25.87 35.18
C GLY A 360 -18.23 -25.75 36.70
N SER A 361 -18.44 -26.81 37.48
CA SER A 361 -18.17 -26.78 38.92
C SER A 361 -16.68 -26.87 39.24
N LYS A 362 -16.22 -26.04 40.17
CA LYS A 362 -14.81 -26.02 40.61
C LYS A 362 -14.58 -26.93 41.80
N LEU A 363 -13.65 -27.87 41.67
CA LEU A 363 -13.27 -28.86 42.66
C LEU A 363 -11.80 -28.75 43.07
N LYS A 364 -11.48 -29.10 44.32
CA LYS A 364 -10.10 -29.20 44.83
C LYS A 364 -9.81 -30.63 45.28
N LEU A 365 -8.77 -31.25 44.73
CA LEU A 365 -8.25 -32.53 45.20
C LEU A 365 -6.95 -32.29 45.97
N TYR A 366 -6.83 -32.86 47.17
CA TYR A 366 -5.63 -32.80 48.00
C TYR A 366 -5.02 -34.19 48.09
N LEU A 367 -3.82 -34.37 47.53
CA LEU A 367 -3.05 -35.62 47.65
C LEU A 367 -1.88 -35.43 48.61
N SER A 368 -1.78 -36.26 49.65
CA SER A 368 -0.67 -36.18 50.60
C SER A 368 0.55 -36.99 50.16
N PHE A 369 1.75 -36.40 50.24
CA PHE A 369 3.05 -37.06 49.97
C PHE A 369 4.05 -36.89 51.12
N GLU A 370 4.89 -37.89 51.35
CA GLU A 370 5.88 -37.90 52.44
C GLU A 370 7.33 -37.80 51.92
N GLY A 371 8.13 -36.90 52.50
CA GLY A 371 9.55 -36.69 52.22
C GLY A 371 10.44 -36.85 53.46
N ASN A 372 11.75 -37.09 53.26
CA ASN A 372 12.73 -37.37 54.32
C ASN A 372 13.96 -36.43 54.31
N ALA A 373 13.87 -35.26 53.69
CA ALA A 373 14.97 -34.31 53.69
C ALA A 373 15.37 -33.92 55.12
N LYS A 374 16.64 -34.17 55.49
CA LYS A 374 17.17 -33.88 56.83
C LYS A 374 17.88 -32.51 56.93
N THR A 375 18.25 -31.92 55.80
CA THR A 375 18.98 -30.65 55.73
C THR A 375 18.01 -29.48 55.58
N VAL A 376 18.19 -28.39 56.33
CA VAL A 376 17.40 -27.16 56.20
C VAL A 376 17.76 -26.45 54.88
N ASN A 377 16.80 -26.34 53.95
CA ASN A 377 16.93 -25.70 52.64
C ASN A 377 15.70 -24.84 52.32
N VAL A 378 15.82 -23.93 51.35
CA VAL A 378 14.66 -23.27 50.74
C VAL A 378 13.82 -24.31 50.02
N ALA A 379 12.53 -24.39 50.37
CA ALA A 379 11.61 -25.40 49.88
C ALA A 379 10.58 -24.85 48.90
N SER A 380 10.11 -23.62 49.11
CA SER A 380 9.11 -23.01 48.23
C SER A 380 9.16 -21.49 48.29
N MET A 381 8.67 -20.87 47.22
CA MET A 381 8.28 -19.47 47.18
C MET A 381 6.77 -19.42 46.95
N ASN A 382 6.08 -18.48 47.59
CA ASN A 382 4.68 -18.16 47.34
C ASN A 382 4.64 -16.70 46.89
N LEU A 383 4.23 -16.53 45.63
CA LEU A 383 4.05 -15.25 44.97
C LEU A 383 2.56 -14.97 44.94
N GLN A 384 2.18 -13.72 45.18
CA GLN A 384 0.79 -13.29 45.06
C GLN A 384 0.74 -12.12 44.11
N ASP A 385 -0.21 -12.17 43.19
CA ASP A 385 -0.72 -11.00 42.50
C ASP A 385 -1.62 -10.25 43.48
N ASP A 386 -1.11 -9.14 43.97
CA ASP A 386 -1.86 -8.21 44.83
C ASP A 386 -2.26 -6.92 44.09
N PHE A 387 -2.00 -6.86 42.78
CA PHE A 387 -2.28 -5.74 41.89
C PHE A 387 -3.55 -5.99 41.06
N GLY A 388 -4.01 -4.99 40.31
CA GLY A 388 -5.07 -5.17 39.31
C GLY A 388 -6.43 -5.71 39.80
N TYR A 389 -7.16 -6.32 38.88
CA TYR A 389 -8.46 -6.98 39.10
C TYR A 389 -8.32 -8.47 39.39
N ILE A 390 -7.25 -9.11 38.91
CA ILE A 390 -7.00 -10.54 39.05
C ILE A 390 -6.02 -10.77 40.18
N LYS A 391 -6.53 -10.86 41.41
CA LYS A 391 -5.72 -11.07 42.60
C LYS A 391 -5.68 -12.54 42.99
N GLY A 392 -4.53 -13.02 43.45
CA GLY A 392 -4.41 -14.38 43.95
C GLY A 392 -3.00 -14.91 43.97
N GLU A 393 -2.85 -16.17 44.36
CA GLU A 393 -1.55 -16.84 44.32
C GLU A 393 -1.14 -17.10 42.88
N LEU A 394 0.07 -16.68 42.52
CA LEU A 394 0.67 -16.97 41.23
C LEU A 394 1.23 -18.39 41.21
N PHE A 395 1.26 -18.99 40.03
CA PHE A 395 1.93 -20.27 39.78
C PHE A 395 3.19 -20.09 38.93
N LYS A 396 4.05 -21.10 38.89
CA LYS A 396 5.27 -21.07 38.07
C LYS A 396 4.91 -21.04 36.58
N GLY A 397 5.35 -19.98 35.89
CA GLY A 397 5.03 -19.70 34.50
C GLY A 397 3.79 -18.81 34.29
N ALA A 398 3.24 -18.23 35.35
CA ALA A 398 2.09 -17.34 35.24
C ALA A 398 2.45 -16.03 34.51
N VAL A 399 1.46 -15.51 33.78
CA VAL A 399 1.44 -14.12 33.28
C VAL A 399 0.65 -13.29 34.30
N THR A 400 1.10 -12.08 34.61
CA THR A 400 0.52 -11.22 35.65
C THR A 400 0.74 -9.74 35.31
N ASP A 401 -0.17 -8.88 35.78
CA ASP A 401 -0.02 -7.42 35.74
C ASP A 401 0.67 -6.87 37.02
N ASP A 402 1.00 -7.74 37.98
CA ASP A 402 1.63 -7.36 39.24
C ASP A 402 3.00 -6.70 39.01
N ASN A 403 3.04 -5.43 39.39
CA ASN A 403 4.24 -4.60 39.37
C ASN A 403 4.77 -4.28 40.78
N GLU A 404 4.06 -4.66 41.84
CA GLU A 404 4.40 -4.29 43.20
C GLU A 404 5.27 -5.35 43.89
N TRP A 405 5.08 -6.65 43.63
CA TRP A 405 5.89 -7.73 44.24
C TRP A 405 6.07 -7.55 45.75
N SER A 406 5.01 -7.10 46.43
CA SER A 406 5.09 -6.51 47.77
C SER A 406 5.24 -7.55 48.89
N SER A 407 4.84 -8.80 48.60
CA SER A 407 4.85 -9.88 49.57
C SER A 407 5.19 -11.24 48.93
N ILE A 408 6.49 -11.52 48.82
CA ILE A 408 7.00 -12.82 48.37
C ILE A 408 7.41 -13.64 49.59
N LYS A 409 6.65 -14.69 49.91
CA LYS A 409 6.94 -15.56 51.07
C LYS A 409 7.86 -16.70 50.67
N VAL A 410 9.00 -16.82 51.33
CA VAL A 410 9.95 -17.93 51.13
C VAL A 410 9.91 -18.85 52.35
N ASN A 411 9.73 -20.15 52.10
CA ASN A 411 9.60 -21.16 53.14
C ASN A 411 10.79 -22.12 53.10
N LEU A 412 11.26 -22.52 54.29
CA LEU A 412 12.20 -23.61 54.51
C LEU A 412 11.46 -24.95 54.59
N ASN A 413 12.14 -26.04 54.27
CA ASN A 413 11.60 -27.39 54.37
C ASN A 413 11.45 -27.91 55.80
N ASN A 414 12.19 -27.31 56.75
CA ASN A 414 12.20 -27.65 58.17
C ASN A 414 12.37 -26.37 59.01
N LEU A 415 12.10 -26.46 60.32
CA LEU A 415 12.44 -25.38 61.25
C LEU A 415 13.96 -25.13 61.22
N ALA A 416 14.36 -23.87 61.20
CA ALA A 416 15.76 -23.49 61.25
C ALA A 416 16.37 -23.95 62.58
N ASP A 417 17.44 -24.75 62.49
CA ASP A 417 18.24 -25.26 63.62
C ASP A 417 19.34 -24.26 64.05
N GLU A 418 19.63 -23.30 63.19
CA GLU A 418 20.50 -22.14 63.42
C GLU A 418 19.92 -20.92 62.67
N VAL A 419 20.42 -19.71 62.97
CA VAL A 419 20.09 -18.52 62.16
C VAL A 419 20.46 -18.79 60.70
N THR A 420 19.45 -18.80 59.83
CA THR A 420 19.60 -19.14 58.42
C THR A 420 19.38 -17.92 57.55
N PHE A 421 20.26 -17.66 56.59
CA PHE A 421 20.12 -16.54 55.66
C PHE A 421 19.58 -17.02 54.32
N VAL A 422 18.63 -16.28 53.75
CA VAL A 422 18.02 -16.55 52.45
C VAL A 422 18.18 -15.32 51.57
N LYS A 423 18.64 -15.52 50.33
CA LYS A 423 18.71 -14.50 49.30
C LYS A 423 17.59 -14.72 48.29
N LEU A 424 16.80 -13.68 48.02
CA LEU A 424 15.85 -13.62 46.90
C LEU A 424 16.42 -12.69 45.82
N SER A 425 16.38 -13.12 44.56
CA SER A 425 16.83 -12.33 43.40
C SER A 425 15.77 -12.36 42.30
N ILE A 426 15.59 -11.23 41.62
CA ILE A 426 14.78 -11.10 40.39
C ILE A 426 15.76 -10.91 39.24
N LYS A 427 15.63 -11.74 38.21
CA LYS A 427 16.45 -11.71 36.99
C LYS A 427 15.59 -11.45 35.77
N ASN A 428 16.07 -10.62 34.85
CA ASN A 428 15.43 -10.45 33.54
C ASN A 428 15.68 -11.68 32.63
N SER A 429 15.14 -11.67 31.42
CA SER A 429 15.32 -12.71 30.40
C SER A 429 16.79 -12.97 30.02
N ASN A 430 17.66 -11.95 30.08
CA ASN A 430 19.10 -12.07 29.85
C ASN A 430 19.86 -12.71 31.02
N GLY A 431 19.19 -12.93 32.16
CA GLY A 431 19.77 -13.47 33.38
C GLY A 431 20.42 -12.43 34.30
N ASP A 432 20.32 -11.14 33.96
CA ASP A 432 20.85 -10.04 34.78
C ASP A 432 19.99 -9.85 36.03
N VAL A 433 20.64 -9.69 37.19
CA VAL A 433 19.94 -9.43 38.45
C VAL A 433 19.51 -7.96 38.51
N ILE A 434 18.21 -7.72 38.45
CA ILE A 434 17.64 -6.37 38.50
C ILE A 434 17.27 -5.92 39.93
N GLY A 435 17.02 -6.89 40.82
CA GLY A 435 16.77 -6.68 42.25
C GLY A 435 17.18 -7.89 43.08
N SER A 436 17.69 -7.68 44.29
CA SER A 436 17.95 -8.78 45.23
C SER A 436 17.99 -8.32 46.68
N GLU A 437 17.62 -9.21 47.60
CA GLU A 437 17.63 -8.95 49.05
C GLU A 437 18.01 -10.22 49.82
N VAL A 438 18.67 -10.05 50.98
CA VAL A 438 19.00 -11.14 51.92
C VAL A 438 18.27 -10.88 53.23
N LYS A 439 17.51 -11.87 53.72
CA LYS A 439 16.88 -11.84 55.04
C LYS A 439 17.28 -13.06 55.88
N SER A 440 17.26 -12.90 57.19
CA SER A 440 17.51 -13.99 58.14
C SER A 440 16.21 -14.60 58.64
N ILE A 441 16.25 -15.91 58.88
CA ILE A 441 15.24 -16.70 59.56
C ILE A 441 15.87 -17.13 60.88
N LEU A 442 15.26 -16.70 62.00
CA LEU A 442 15.74 -17.05 63.34
C LEU A 442 15.54 -18.53 63.63
N GLU A 443 16.37 -19.08 64.52
CA GLU A 443 16.22 -20.45 65.03
C GLU A 443 14.79 -20.69 65.53
N GLY A 444 14.21 -21.84 65.17
CA GLY A 444 12.83 -22.20 65.51
C GLY A 444 11.76 -21.61 64.59
N ASN A 445 12.12 -20.80 63.58
CA ASN A 445 11.20 -20.35 62.52
C ASN A 445 11.43 -21.11 61.20
N LYS A 446 10.49 -21.03 60.27
CA LYS A 446 10.55 -21.75 58.98
C LYS A 446 10.30 -20.90 57.74
N ASP A 447 10.00 -19.61 57.88
CA ASP A 447 9.66 -18.76 56.74
C ASP A 447 10.09 -17.30 56.94
N VAL A 448 10.13 -16.56 55.83
CA VAL A 448 10.35 -15.11 55.79
C VAL A 448 9.65 -14.51 54.57
N THR A 449 9.14 -13.28 54.71
CA THR A 449 8.53 -12.53 53.60
C THR A 449 9.48 -11.45 53.10
N PHE A 450 9.62 -11.34 51.79
CA PHE A 450 10.34 -10.29 51.08
C PHE A 450 9.38 -9.27 50.50
N ASP A 451 9.76 -8.00 50.56
CA ASP A 451 9.09 -6.90 49.87
C ASP A 451 10.06 -6.39 48.82
N MET A 452 9.75 -6.68 47.55
CA MET A 452 10.60 -6.33 46.42
C MET A 452 10.11 -5.08 45.67
N SER A 453 9.09 -4.39 46.18
CA SER A 453 8.44 -3.23 45.54
C SER A 453 9.38 -2.07 45.25
N LYS A 454 10.48 -1.93 46.00
CA LYS A 454 11.55 -0.96 45.72
C LYS A 454 12.24 -1.14 44.35
N HIS A 455 11.99 -2.26 43.67
CA HIS A 455 12.53 -2.57 42.35
C HIS A 455 11.50 -2.46 41.22
N LYS A 456 10.24 -2.05 41.52
CA LYS A 456 9.13 -2.01 40.55
C LYS A 456 9.40 -1.21 39.28
N GLU A 457 10.12 -0.10 39.38
CA GLU A 457 10.46 0.78 38.25
C GLU A 457 11.39 0.10 37.23
N LYS A 458 12.01 -1.03 37.61
CA LYS A 458 12.87 -1.83 36.72
C LYS A 458 12.12 -2.98 36.04
N LEU A 459 10.84 -3.16 36.36
CA LEU A 459 10.00 -4.18 35.74
C LEU A 459 9.26 -3.55 34.57
N THR A 460 9.65 -3.92 33.36
CA THR A 460 8.89 -3.68 32.11
C THR A 460 8.18 -4.96 31.68
N ASP A 461 7.41 -4.91 30.60
CA ASP A 461 6.81 -6.11 30.02
C ASP A 461 7.90 -7.11 29.61
N GLY A 462 7.64 -8.40 29.86
CA GLY A 462 8.52 -9.51 29.51
C GLY A 462 8.71 -10.56 30.60
N GLU A 463 9.60 -11.52 30.31
CA GLU A 463 9.86 -12.66 31.19
C GLU A 463 10.88 -12.35 32.30
N TYR A 464 10.60 -12.80 33.51
CA TYR A 464 11.49 -12.73 34.67
C TYR A 464 11.67 -14.08 35.35
N THR A 465 12.83 -14.25 35.99
CA THR A 465 13.14 -15.38 36.86
C THR A 465 13.35 -14.91 38.29
N LEU A 466 12.48 -15.31 39.21
CA LEU A 466 12.69 -15.18 40.65
C LEU A 466 13.48 -16.38 41.16
N GLU A 467 14.48 -16.12 41.99
CA GLU A 467 15.39 -17.12 42.53
C GLU A 467 15.58 -16.93 44.03
N ALA A 468 15.15 -17.90 44.84
CA ALA A 468 15.44 -17.96 46.27
C ALA A 468 16.46 -19.06 46.58
N ILE A 469 17.48 -18.71 47.37
CA ILE A 469 18.55 -19.63 47.76
C ILE A 469 19.04 -19.35 49.17
N ARG A 470 19.44 -20.42 49.88
CA ARG A 470 20.10 -20.29 51.18
C ARG A 470 21.55 -19.86 51.02
N VAL A 471 21.98 -18.91 51.86
CA VAL A 471 23.31 -18.28 51.83
C VAL A 471 24.00 -18.39 53.20
N ALA A 472 25.31 -18.19 53.21
CA ALA A 472 26.16 -18.46 54.38
C ALA A 472 26.05 -17.37 55.45
N ASP A 473 25.76 -16.14 55.02
CA ASP A 473 25.81 -14.95 55.84
C ASP A 473 24.85 -13.86 55.32
N SER A 474 24.76 -12.76 56.06
CA SER A 474 23.96 -11.59 55.69
C SER A 474 24.47 -10.84 54.45
N LEU A 475 25.67 -11.17 53.96
CA LEU A 475 26.25 -10.59 52.73
C LEU A 475 25.82 -11.36 51.47
N GLY A 476 25.17 -12.52 51.64
CA GLY A 476 24.70 -13.34 50.53
C GLY A 476 25.76 -14.27 49.94
N THR A 477 26.80 -14.61 50.71
CA THR A 477 27.84 -15.57 50.28
C THR A 477 27.21 -16.93 50.00
N LYS A 478 27.54 -17.56 48.86
CA LYS A 478 26.95 -18.86 48.46
C LYS A 478 27.24 -19.95 49.50
N LYS A 479 26.19 -20.61 50.01
CA LYS A 479 26.27 -21.77 50.95
C LYS A 479 25.80 -23.05 50.27
N ASP A 480 24.58 -23.04 49.75
CA ASP A 480 23.93 -24.18 49.12
C ASP A 480 23.88 -24.02 47.58
N ILE A 481 23.68 -25.12 46.83
CA ILE A 481 23.85 -25.15 45.36
C ILE A 481 22.51 -25.17 44.60
N VAL A 482 21.39 -25.53 45.23
CA VAL A 482 20.10 -25.70 44.55
C VAL A 482 19.15 -24.55 44.91
N PRO A 483 18.98 -23.54 44.03
CA PRO A 483 17.97 -22.50 44.22
C PRO A 483 16.56 -23.00 43.88
N VAL A 484 15.55 -22.38 44.49
CA VAL A 484 14.16 -22.47 44.04
C VAL A 484 13.92 -21.35 43.04
N THR A 485 13.56 -21.71 41.80
CA THR A 485 13.36 -20.76 40.69
C THR A 485 11.94 -20.74 40.17
N TRP A 486 11.43 -19.54 39.91
CA TRP A 486 10.11 -19.28 39.32
C TRP A 486 10.27 -18.41 38.09
N LYS A 487 9.69 -18.86 36.97
CA LYS A 487 9.53 -18.02 35.79
C LYS A 487 8.17 -17.34 35.85
N ILE A 488 8.10 -16.09 35.48
CA ILE A 488 6.87 -15.29 35.40
C ILE A 488 6.97 -14.39 34.16
N THR A 489 5.84 -14.00 33.60
CA THR A 489 5.77 -12.96 32.58
C THR A 489 4.99 -11.80 33.15
N VAL A 490 5.60 -10.62 33.14
CA VAL A 490 4.92 -9.37 33.50
C VAL A 490 4.36 -8.77 32.22
N ASP A 491 3.08 -8.44 32.23
CA ASP A 491 2.36 -7.82 31.12
C ASP A 491 1.56 -6.63 31.66
N LYS A 492 1.93 -5.41 31.25
CA LYS A 492 1.31 -4.16 31.67
C LYS A 492 0.60 -3.46 30.52
N THR A 493 0.62 -4.04 29.32
CA THR A 493 0.12 -3.38 28.12
C THR A 493 -1.38 -3.66 27.97
N PRO A 494 -2.24 -2.62 27.94
CA PRO A 494 -3.65 -2.80 27.62
C PRO A 494 -3.86 -3.45 26.24
N PRO A 495 -5.01 -4.13 26.02
CA PRO A 495 -5.27 -4.78 24.74
C PRO A 495 -5.43 -3.77 23.60
N GLU A 496 -4.94 -4.14 22.42
CA GLU A 496 -5.11 -3.38 21.17
C GLU A 496 -6.52 -3.60 20.62
N VAL A 497 -7.29 -2.51 20.46
CA VAL A 497 -8.67 -2.54 19.97
C VAL A 497 -8.96 -1.35 19.08
N ASP A 498 -9.41 -1.62 17.85
CA ASP A 498 -9.84 -0.63 16.87
C ASP A 498 -11.35 -0.38 16.94
N LEU A 499 -11.84 0.79 16.50
CA LEU A 499 -13.27 1.16 16.48
C LEU A 499 -13.73 1.72 15.11
N ALA A 500 -14.35 0.91 14.27
CA ALA A 500 -14.98 1.39 13.04
C ALA A 500 -16.46 1.75 13.21
N TYR A 501 -16.97 2.69 12.40
CA TYR A 501 -18.42 2.93 12.30
C TYR A 501 -18.98 2.34 11.00
N LYS A 502 -20.00 1.48 11.10
CA LYS A 502 -20.68 0.85 9.95
C LYS A 502 -22.15 1.27 9.92
N VAL A 503 -22.66 1.69 8.76
CA VAL A 503 -24.10 1.94 8.57
C VAL A 503 -24.73 0.74 7.89
N VAL A 504 -25.80 0.19 8.49
CA VAL A 504 -26.60 -0.90 7.92
C VAL A 504 -28.05 -0.43 7.85
N GLY A 505 -28.52 -0.14 6.65
CA GLY A 505 -29.81 0.56 6.45
C GLY A 505 -29.75 1.98 7.02
N ASP A 506 -30.67 2.32 7.92
CA ASP A 506 -30.72 3.62 8.60
C ASP A 506 -29.97 3.65 9.94
N LYS A 507 -29.43 2.51 10.38
CA LYS A 507 -28.81 2.32 11.70
C LYS A 507 -27.30 2.40 11.62
N LEU A 508 -26.69 3.07 12.60
CA LEU A 508 -25.25 3.16 12.76
C LEU A 508 -24.78 2.15 13.80
N PHE A 509 -23.68 1.47 13.51
CA PHE A 509 -23.02 0.52 14.40
C PHE A 509 -21.58 0.94 14.67
N ALA A 510 -21.14 0.86 15.92
CA ALA A 510 -19.75 0.89 16.35
C ALA A 510 -19.23 -0.55 16.32
N VAL A 511 -18.14 -0.79 15.61
CA VAL A 511 -17.57 -2.10 15.32
C VAL A 511 -16.17 -2.12 15.89
N PHE A 512 -15.95 -2.93 16.91
CA PHE A 512 -14.65 -3.07 17.53
C PHE A 512 -13.94 -4.32 17.02
N THR A 513 -12.64 -4.20 16.69
CA THR A 513 -11.81 -5.32 16.27
C THR A 513 -10.53 -5.40 17.07
N SER A 514 -10.00 -6.60 17.28
CA SER A 514 -8.72 -6.81 17.95
C SER A 514 -7.91 -7.92 17.27
N PRO A 515 -6.58 -7.75 17.13
CA PRO A 515 -5.70 -8.82 16.65
C PRO A 515 -5.41 -9.87 17.73
N GLU A 516 -5.69 -9.56 19.00
CA GLU A 516 -5.39 -10.42 20.14
C GLU A 516 -6.46 -11.51 20.36
N ASN A 517 -6.02 -12.70 20.76
CA ASN A 517 -6.91 -13.86 20.90
C ASN A 517 -7.78 -13.84 22.16
N ASN A 518 -7.29 -13.22 23.25
CA ASN A 518 -7.89 -13.29 24.59
C ASN A 518 -8.34 -11.91 25.10
N VAL A 519 -9.05 -11.17 24.25
CA VAL A 519 -9.63 -9.87 24.62
C VAL A 519 -11.10 -10.03 24.97
N TYR A 520 -11.50 -9.30 26.00
CA TYR A 520 -12.86 -9.25 26.50
C TYR A 520 -13.35 -7.80 26.48
N TRP A 521 -14.66 -7.60 26.43
CA TRP A 521 -15.25 -6.27 26.40
C TRP A 521 -16.37 -6.13 27.44
N SER A 522 -16.67 -4.90 27.84
CA SER A 522 -17.77 -4.55 28.73
C SER A 522 -18.44 -3.26 28.24
N ASP A 523 -19.76 -3.21 28.27
CA ASP A 523 -20.55 -1.99 27.98
C ASP A 523 -20.44 -0.92 29.08
N ASN A 524 -19.81 -1.27 30.21
CA ASN A 524 -19.47 -0.34 31.28
C ASN A 524 -18.04 0.21 31.09
N GLY A 525 -17.92 1.31 30.33
CA GLY A 525 -16.64 1.93 29.98
C GLY A 525 -15.89 2.69 31.08
N ASN A 526 -16.02 2.31 32.34
CA ASN A 526 -15.27 2.93 33.44
C ASN A 526 -14.04 2.12 33.86
N GLY A 527 -13.77 0.99 33.19
CA GLY A 527 -12.65 0.10 33.49
C GLY A 527 -12.69 -0.54 34.87
N ASN A 528 -13.72 -0.29 35.69
CA ASN A 528 -13.74 -0.67 37.10
C ASN A 528 -13.99 -2.18 37.31
N GLN A 529 -13.91 -2.61 38.57
CA GLN A 529 -14.12 -4.01 38.94
C GLN A 529 -15.49 -4.56 38.48
N ASP A 530 -16.54 -3.73 38.50
CA ASP A 530 -17.86 -4.15 38.02
C ASP A 530 -17.85 -4.42 36.52
N ALA A 531 -17.20 -3.56 35.73
CA ALA A 531 -17.01 -3.74 34.29
C ALA A 531 -16.19 -5.00 33.97
N PHE A 532 -15.12 -5.26 34.72
CA PHE A 532 -14.30 -6.46 34.59
C PHE A 532 -15.09 -7.74 34.93
N ASN A 533 -15.96 -7.68 35.93
CA ASN A 533 -16.80 -8.81 36.34
C ASN A 533 -17.94 -9.08 35.35
N SER A 534 -18.41 -8.06 34.62
CA SER A 534 -19.46 -8.17 33.61
C SER A 534 -18.93 -8.36 32.19
N LYS A 535 -17.63 -8.61 32.01
CA LYS A 535 -17.02 -8.72 30.68
C LYS A 535 -17.56 -9.89 29.86
N HIS A 536 -17.51 -9.73 28.55
CA HIS A 536 -17.96 -10.66 27.52
C HIS A 536 -16.81 -10.98 26.56
N GLU A 537 -16.86 -12.15 25.93
CA GLU A 537 -15.90 -12.52 24.89
C GLU A 537 -16.19 -11.77 23.57
N PHE A 538 -15.15 -11.57 22.76
CA PHE A 538 -15.30 -11.14 21.37
C PHE A 538 -15.84 -12.28 20.51
N ASN A 539 -16.69 -11.94 19.53
CA ASN A 539 -17.06 -12.89 18.49
C ASN A 539 -15.88 -13.11 17.54
N THR A 540 -15.87 -14.23 16.80
CA THR A 540 -14.92 -14.45 15.70
C THR A 540 -15.65 -14.39 14.37
N VAL A 541 -15.25 -13.45 13.51
CA VAL A 541 -15.81 -13.25 12.16
C VAL A 541 -14.64 -13.28 11.18
N ASP A 542 -14.66 -14.22 10.23
CA ASP A 542 -13.58 -14.43 9.23
C ASP A 542 -12.16 -14.49 9.83
N GLY A 543 -12.02 -15.05 11.04
CA GLY A 543 -10.74 -15.20 11.74
C GLY A 543 -10.31 -13.99 12.57
N VAL A 544 -11.04 -12.87 12.52
CA VAL A 544 -10.77 -11.65 13.31
C VAL A 544 -11.71 -11.59 14.51
N LYS A 545 -11.21 -11.15 15.66
CA LYS A 545 -12.04 -10.90 16.85
C LYS A 545 -12.82 -9.60 16.66
N GLN A 546 -14.15 -9.67 16.72
CA GLN A 546 -15.03 -8.53 16.47
C GLN A 546 -16.23 -8.48 17.43
N VAL A 547 -16.65 -7.26 17.80
CA VAL A 547 -17.96 -7.00 18.41
C VAL A 547 -18.59 -5.75 17.78
N SER A 548 -19.93 -5.67 17.74
CA SER A 548 -20.62 -4.52 17.16
C SER A 548 -21.83 -4.08 17.96
N PHE A 549 -22.05 -2.76 18.05
CA PHE A 549 -23.11 -2.14 18.84
C PHE A 549 -23.85 -1.09 18.04
N GLU A 550 -25.17 -1.07 18.09
CA GLU A 550 -25.95 0.02 17.50
C GLU A 550 -25.69 1.33 18.28
N VAL A 551 -25.20 2.35 17.59
CA VAL A 551 -24.88 3.67 18.15
C VAL A 551 -26.17 4.48 18.23
N THR A 552 -26.82 4.41 19.39
CA THR A 552 -28.05 5.17 19.68
C THR A 552 -27.80 6.45 20.49
N LYS A 553 -26.61 6.55 21.12
CA LYS A 553 -26.12 7.68 21.93
C LYS A 553 -24.62 7.49 22.22
N ASP A 554 -23.99 8.51 22.78
CA ASP A 554 -22.62 8.40 23.28
C ASP A 554 -22.52 7.33 24.38
N GLY A 555 -21.46 6.54 24.32
CA GLY A 555 -21.14 5.46 25.25
C GLY A 555 -19.64 5.35 25.49
N LYS A 556 -19.25 4.52 26.44
CA LYS A 556 -17.87 4.14 26.68
C LYS A 556 -17.85 2.63 26.85
N TYR A 557 -16.88 1.98 26.24
CA TYR A 557 -16.71 0.54 26.31
C TYR A 557 -15.32 0.24 26.84
N SER A 558 -15.22 -0.70 27.79
CA SER A 558 -13.94 -1.12 28.35
C SER A 558 -13.53 -2.46 27.75
N PHE A 559 -12.25 -2.57 27.42
CA PHE A 559 -11.65 -3.76 26.85
C PHE A 559 -10.56 -4.25 27.77
N PHE A 560 -10.56 -5.55 28.06
CA PHE A 560 -9.68 -6.20 29.01
C PHE A 560 -8.90 -7.31 28.33
N ASP A 561 -7.61 -7.43 28.63
CA ASP A 561 -6.82 -8.59 28.24
C ASP A 561 -7.03 -9.77 29.22
N ALA A 562 -6.19 -10.80 29.09
CA ALA A 562 -6.25 -12.00 29.92
C ALA A 562 -5.79 -11.81 31.37
N VAL A 563 -4.97 -10.79 31.66
CA VAL A 563 -4.41 -10.52 33.00
C VAL A 563 -5.12 -9.36 33.71
N GLY A 564 -6.00 -8.63 33.02
CA GLY A 564 -6.81 -7.56 33.55
C GLY A 564 -6.34 -6.15 33.21
N ASN A 565 -5.31 -5.98 32.37
CA ASN A 565 -5.02 -4.67 31.80
C ASN A 565 -6.18 -4.24 30.91
N TRP A 566 -6.44 -2.94 30.86
CA TRP A 566 -7.62 -2.44 30.18
C TRP A 566 -7.43 -1.10 29.51
N THR A 567 -8.20 -0.91 28.46
CA THR A 567 -8.39 0.37 27.79
C THR A 567 -9.88 0.70 27.74
N THR A 568 -10.22 1.98 27.68
CA THR A 568 -11.59 2.41 27.45
C THR A 568 -11.64 3.19 26.16
N ILE A 569 -12.52 2.76 25.26
CA ILE A 569 -12.78 3.48 24.02
C ILE A 569 -14.12 4.21 24.15
N PRO A 570 -14.12 5.55 24.06
CA PRO A 570 -15.36 6.30 23.95
C PRO A 570 -15.97 6.10 22.55
N VAL A 571 -17.26 5.80 22.52
CA VAL A 571 -18.07 5.80 21.29
C VAL A 571 -18.90 7.06 21.31
N THR A 572 -18.55 8.02 20.48
CA THR A 572 -19.34 9.24 20.27
C THR A 572 -20.17 9.07 19.01
N ALA A 573 -21.44 9.47 19.06
CA ALA A 573 -22.25 9.49 17.85
C ALA A 573 -21.59 10.44 16.84
N PRO A 574 -21.17 9.96 15.66
CA PRO A 574 -20.51 10.81 14.69
C PRO A 574 -21.46 11.90 14.20
N ILE A 575 -20.90 13.06 13.89
CA ILE A 575 -21.60 14.11 13.17
C ILE A 575 -22.00 13.56 11.81
N LYS A 576 -23.29 13.24 11.67
CA LYS A 576 -23.86 12.72 10.43
C LYS A 576 -24.10 13.85 9.44
N LEU A 577 -23.44 13.78 8.30
CA LEU A 577 -23.61 14.69 7.19
C LEU A 577 -24.06 13.91 5.95
N ASN A 578 -24.96 14.46 5.15
CA ASN A 578 -25.26 13.90 3.82
C ASN A 578 -24.18 14.29 2.79
N ARG A 579 -23.35 15.27 3.12
CA ARG A 579 -22.27 15.84 2.29
C ARG A 579 -21.36 16.72 3.14
N LEU A 580 -20.12 17.00 2.72
CA LEU A 580 -19.29 18.05 3.31
C LEU A 580 -18.85 19.03 2.21
N THR A 581 -19.37 20.26 2.21
CA THR A 581 -19.03 21.30 1.20
C THR A 581 -18.51 22.61 1.82
N VAL A 582 -18.33 22.64 3.14
CA VAL A 582 -17.75 23.77 3.89
C VAL A 582 -16.89 23.21 5.01
N ASN A 583 -15.94 24.00 5.53
CA ASN A 583 -15.09 23.60 6.65
C ASN A 583 -15.94 23.23 7.87
N ILE A 584 -15.53 22.18 8.59
CA ILE A 584 -16.04 21.82 9.91
C ILE A 584 -14.85 21.79 10.87
N GLY A 585 -14.95 22.53 11.97
CA GLY A 585 -13.90 22.65 12.98
C GLY A 585 -14.48 23.11 14.31
N THR A 586 -13.64 23.38 15.32
CA THR A 586 -14.12 23.88 16.62
C THR A 586 -14.77 25.27 16.53
N ASP A 587 -14.31 26.06 15.56
CA ASP A 587 -14.70 27.45 15.38
C ASP A 587 -15.96 27.64 14.53
N GLY A 588 -16.49 26.57 13.93
CA GLY A 588 -17.67 26.62 13.09
C GLY A 588 -17.83 25.42 12.16
N GLY A 589 -18.96 25.37 11.47
CA GLY A 589 -19.27 24.26 10.56
C GLY A 589 -20.51 24.50 9.72
N PRO A 590 -21.05 23.48 9.04
CA PRO A 590 -22.25 23.58 8.21
C PRO A 590 -23.50 23.82 9.06
N VAL A 591 -24.31 24.85 8.79
CA VAL A 591 -25.54 25.13 9.56
C VAL A 591 -26.53 23.95 9.59
N ASP A 592 -26.53 23.09 8.57
CA ASP A 592 -27.45 21.96 8.41
C ASP A 592 -26.79 20.81 7.63
N GLY A 593 -26.57 19.69 8.31
CA GLY A 593 -25.88 18.51 7.81
C GLY A 593 -26.76 17.62 6.93
N SER A 594 -28.08 17.86 6.91
CA SER A 594 -29.01 17.12 6.06
C SER A 594 -29.07 17.64 4.62
N ARG A 595 -28.48 18.81 4.36
CA ARG A 595 -28.43 19.42 3.03
C ARG A 595 -27.42 18.71 2.15
N ASP A 596 -27.89 18.25 1.00
CA ASP A 596 -27.13 17.47 0.01
C ASP A 596 -26.92 18.19 -1.34
N GLY A 597 -27.61 19.32 -1.56
CA GLY A 597 -27.51 20.13 -2.76
C GLY A 597 -26.20 20.94 -2.88
N LYS A 598 -25.84 21.32 -4.11
CA LYS A 598 -24.73 22.21 -4.44
C LYS A 598 -24.75 23.50 -3.60
N ASN A 599 -23.64 23.83 -2.93
CA ASN A 599 -23.50 24.99 -2.04
C ASN A 599 -24.58 25.11 -0.95
N SER A 600 -25.26 24.02 -0.61
CA SER A 600 -26.40 24.08 0.32
C SER A 600 -25.96 24.16 1.77
N GLN A 601 -24.77 23.64 2.10
CA GLN A 601 -24.17 23.86 3.42
C GLN A 601 -23.55 25.26 3.46
N ILE A 602 -24.00 26.04 4.43
CA ILE A 602 -23.49 27.38 4.71
C ILE A 602 -22.58 27.26 5.92
N TYR A 603 -21.34 27.74 5.82
CA TYR A 603 -20.46 27.84 6.98
C TYR A 603 -21.01 28.87 7.97
N SER A 604 -21.08 28.50 9.23
CA SER A 604 -21.37 29.44 10.32
C SER A 604 -20.47 29.16 11.51
N SER A 605 -19.89 30.21 12.09
CA SER A 605 -19.18 30.12 13.36
C SER A 605 -20.10 29.80 14.54
N SER A 606 -21.41 30.00 14.37
CA SER A 606 -22.45 29.60 15.31
C SER A 606 -23.13 28.28 14.94
N SER A 607 -22.55 27.49 14.03
CA SER A 607 -23.14 26.23 13.60
C SER A 607 -23.35 25.28 14.79
N PRO A 608 -24.52 24.61 14.88
CA PRO A 608 -24.73 23.50 15.82
C PRO A 608 -24.02 22.22 15.37
N ILE A 609 -23.52 22.17 14.13
CA ILE A 609 -22.78 21.08 13.53
C ILE A 609 -21.37 21.60 13.32
N LYS A 610 -20.59 21.51 14.38
CA LYS A 610 -19.19 21.92 14.48
C LYS A 610 -18.52 20.99 15.46
N LEU A 611 -17.21 20.89 15.40
CA LEU A 611 -16.50 20.04 16.33
C LEU A 611 -16.60 20.62 17.75
N SER A 612 -16.92 19.82 18.76
CA SER A 612 -16.87 20.24 20.17
C SER A 612 -15.47 20.14 20.77
N GLY A 613 -14.55 19.47 20.08
CA GLY A 613 -13.14 19.30 20.39
C GLY A 613 -12.38 18.66 19.23
N ASP A 614 -11.12 18.29 19.47
CA ASP A 614 -10.17 17.67 18.55
C ASP A 614 -10.47 16.20 18.20
N ARG A 615 -11.50 15.58 18.80
CA ARG A 615 -11.72 14.12 18.78
C ARG A 615 -13.14 13.70 18.40
N GLU A 616 -13.78 14.40 17.47
CA GLU A 616 -15.14 14.09 17.03
C GLU A 616 -15.20 13.48 15.64
N ASN A 617 -15.92 12.37 15.55
CA ASN A 617 -16.10 11.62 14.32
C ASN A 617 -17.07 12.32 13.37
N VAL A 618 -16.74 12.44 12.08
CA VAL A 618 -17.64 12.95 11.04
C VAL A 618 -17.98 11.82 10.07
N LEU A 619 -19.27 11.49 9.95
CA LEU A 619 -19.76 10.44 9.07
C LEU A 619 -20.53 11.07 7.90
N ILE A 620 -20.02 10.90 6.68
CA ILE A 620 -20.70 11.34 5.46
C ILE A 620 -21.50 10.17 4.89
N VAL A 621 -22.83 10.21 5.00
CA VAL A 621 -23.74 9.19 4.45
C VAL A 621 -24.19 9.55 3.04
N SER A 622 -24.20 8.57 2.14
CA SER A 622 -24.62 8.75 0.75
C SER A 622 -26.12 9.07 0.60
N LYS A 623 -26.49 9.56 -0.59
CA LYS A 623 -27.65 10.39 -0.92
C LYS A 623 -29.04 9.72 -0.78
N LYS A 624 -30.09 10.54 -0.62
CA LYS A 624 -31.48 10.17 -0.96
C LYS A 624 -31.63 10.04 -2.48
N ALA A 625 -32.36 9.03 -2.95
CA ALA A 625 -32.74 8.92 -4.35
C ALA A 625 -33.43 10.23 -4.81
N ASN A 626 -32.91 10.89 -5.86
CA ASN A 626 -33.50 12.02 -6.62
C ASN A 626 -33.09 13.49 -6.32
N SER A 627 -31.90 13.82 -5.76
CA SER A 627 -31.40 15.23 -5.72
C SER A 627 -30.42 15.60 -6.87
N ASP A 628 -30.19 16.89 -7.12
CA ASP A 628 -29.36 17.40 -8.24
C ASP A 628 -27.83 17.17 -8.05
N GLU A 629 -27.10 17.16 -9.16
CA GLU A 629 -25.65 16.81 -9.26
C GLU A 629 -24.67 17.88 -8.70
N TYR A 630 -23.48 17.35 -8.37
CA TYR A 630 -22.44 17.68 -7.39
C TYR A 630 -21.82 19.10 -7.27
N SER A 631 -21.42 19.44 -6.04
CA SER A 631 -20.29 20.33 -5.69
C SER A 631 -19.63 19.82 -4.41
N GLY A 632 -18.33 19.47 -4.45
CA GLY A 632 -17.58 18.86 -3.33
C GLY A 632 -18.08 17.47 -2.94
N PHE A 633 -17.32 16.39 -3.05
CA PHE A 633 -17.72 15.08 -2.49
C PHE A 633 -16.53 14.29 -1.96
N ILE A 634 -16.74 13.50 -0.92
CA ILE A 634 -15.83 12.42 -0.48
C ILE A 634 -16.48 11.05 -0.75
N ASP A 635 -17.78 10.98 -1.06
CA ASP A 635 -18.40 9.80 -1.65
C ASP A 635 -19.63 10.22 -2.48
N GLY A 636 -19.62 9.87 -3.75
CA GLY A 636 -20.64 10.24 -4.72
C GLY A 636 -20.72 9.20 -5.82
N ASN A 637 -21.83 8.46 -5.86
CA ASN A 637 -22.31 7.81 -7.08
C ASN A 637 -23.79 8.11 -7.31
N GLY A 638 -24.15 8.39 -8.56
CA GLY A 638 -25.52 8.54 -9.05
C GLY A 638 -26.15 7.22 -9.48
N ASP A 639 -25.43 6.10 -9.34
CA ASP A 639 -25.94 4.77 -9.64
C ASP A 639 -26.59 4.13 -8.40
N GLY A 640 -27.84 3.69 -8.55
CA GLY A 640 -28.64 3.11 -7.47
C GLY A 640 -28.17 1.71 -7.01
N ALA A 641 -27.07 1.20 -7.56
CA ALA A 641 -26.59 -0.16 -7.36
C ALA A 641 -25.43 -0.32 -6.35
N LEU A 642 -24.75 0.75 -5.92
CA LEU A 642 -23.61 0.66 -4.98
C LEU A 642 -23.94 1.37 -3.65
N ARG A 643 -24.03 0.58 -2.57
CA ARG A 643 -24.60 0.96 -1.27
C ARG A 643 -23.58 1.04 -0.12
N ASN A 644 -22.30 1.27 -0.39
CA ASN A 644 -21.32 1.33 0.69
C ASN A 644 -21.11 2.79 1.15
N PRO A 645 -21.46 3.14 2.39
CA PRO A 645 -21.23 4.47 2.94
C PRO A 645 -19.74 4.69 3.27
N VAL A 646 -19.30 5.96 3.31
CA VAL A 646 -17.98 6.34 3.83
C VAL A 646 -17.80 5.72 5.22
N THR A 647 -16.75 4.93 5.40
CA THR A 647 -16.36 4.41 6.71
C THR A 647 -15.29 5.32 7.27
N TYR A 648 -15.61 6.05 8.35
CA TYR A 648 -14.63 6.77 9.17
C TYR A 648 -14.41 5.99 10.49
N ASN A 649 -13.17 5.68 10.83
CA ASN A 649 -12.73 5.11 12.11
C ASN A 649 -11.71 6.08 12.70
N GLY A 650 -12.10 6.92 13.65
CA GLY A 650 -11.19 7.86 14.28
C GLY A 650 -10.96 7.56 15.75
N ASN A 651 -9.70 7.47 16.15
CA ASN A 651 -9.24 7.57 17.53
C ASN A 651 -8.01 8.49 17.58
N SER A 652 -7.53 8.87 18.77
CA SER A 652 -6.37 9.79 18.91
C SER A 652 -5.01 9.23 18.45
N TYR A 653 -5.00 8.09 17.77
CA TYR A 653 -3.82 7.38 17.29
C TYR A 653 -3.96 6.90 15.84
N LYS A 654 -5.15 6.96 15.22
CA LYS A 654 -5.44 6.41 13.88
C LYS A 654 -6.82 6.82 13.36
N ASP A 655 -6.84 7.54 12.25
CA ASP A 655 -8.01 7.91 11.45
C ASP A 655 -8.06 7.09 10.16
N THR A 656 -9.15 6.35 9.88
CA THR A 656 -9.34 5.64 8.61
C THR A 656 -10.55 6.17 7.85
N ILE A 657 -10.36 6.70 6.64
CA ILE A 657 -11.41 7.13 5.69
C ILE A 657 -11.42 6.17 4.49
N ILE A 658 -12.51 5.43 4.29
CA ILE A 658 -12.73 4.63 3.07
C ILE A 658 -13.88 5.22 2.28
N ALA A 659 -13.66 5.54 1.00
CA ALA A 659 -14.58 6.28 0.15
C ALA A 659 -14.53 5.78 -1.31
N GLU A 660 -15.59 6.02 -2.10
CA GLU A 660 -15.55 5.70 -3.53
C GLU A 660 -14.68 6.69 -4.32
N GLY A 661 -14.76 7.99 -4.02
CA GLY A 661 -13.96 8.99 -4.70
C GLY A 661 -14.13 10.38 -4.12
N MET A 662 -13.21 11.27 -4.48
CA MET A 662 -13.15 12.64 -3.96
C MET A 662 -13.21 13.66 -5.09
N GLY A 663 -13.82 14.83 -4.89
CA GLY A 663 -13.73 15.87 -5.91
C GLY A 663 -14.18 17.27 -5.50
N SER A 664 -13.74 18.27 -6.28
CA SER A 664 -13.95 19.72 -6.03
C SER A 664 -13.33 20.19 -4.70
N MET A 665 -13.85 21.25 -4.05
CA MET A 665 -13.26 21.89 -2.85
C MET A 665 -13.42 21.04 -1.58
N VAL A 666 -12.61 20.00 -1.45
CA VAL A 666 -12.55 19.13 -0.27
C VAL A 666 -11.34 19.47 0.57
N THR A 667 -11.49 19.46 1.89
CA THR A 667 -10.37 19.53 2.84
C THR A 667 -10.53 18.44 3.89
N VAL A 668 -9.51 17.59 3.99
CA VAL A 668 -9.35 16.54 4.99
C VAL A 668 -8.14 16.88 5.84
N ASN A 669 -8.29 16.80 7.15
CA ASN A 669 -7.21 16.99 8.12
C ASN A 669 -7.43 16.00 9.27
N THR A 670 -6.51 15.05 9.47
CA THR A 670 -6.59 14.02 10.53
C THR A 670 -5.76 14.38 11.77
N GLN A 671 -4.99 15.47 11.72
CA GLN A 671 -4.31 16.09 12.89
C GLN A 671 -3.23 15.20 13.57
N GLY A 672 -2.78 14.12 12.91
CA GLY A 672 -1.75 13.17 13.35
C GLY A 672 -2.29 11.85 13.90
N GLY A 673 -1.47 10.80 13.88
CA GLY A 673 -1.85 9.40 14.09
C GLY A 673 -1.40 8.55 12.89
N ASP A 674 -1.46 7.22 13.01
CA ASP A 674 -1.19 6.32 11.88
C ASP A 674 -2.45 6.21 11.00
N ASP A 675 -2.69 7.19 10.14
CA ASP A 675 -3.96 7.40 9.45
C ASP A 675 -4.02 6.68 8.09
N VAL A 676 -5.23 6.42 7.58
CA VAL A 676 -5.47 5.72 6.32
C VAL A 676 -6.60 6.39 5.54
N ILE A 677 -6.34 6.81 4.31
CA ILE A 677 -7.37 7.28 3.37
C ILE A 677 -7.34 6.38 2.14
N LYS A 678 -8.44 5.66 1.89
CA LYS A 678 -8.61 4.78 0.73
C LYS A 678 -9.75 5.25 -0.17
N LEU A 679 -9.45 5.49 -1.44
CA LEU A 679 -10.43 5.82 -2.49
C LEU A 679 -10.56 4.67 -3.50
N ASN A 680 -11.75 4.09 -3.63
CA ASN A 680 -11.96 2.94 -4.54
C ASN A 680 -11.88 3.31 -6.03
N ARG A 681 -12.12 4.58 -6.40
CA ARG A 681 -12.03 5.09 -7.77
C ARG A 681 -10.99 6.17 -7.94
N GLY A 682 -11.08 7.27 -7.19
CA GLY A 682 -10.08 8.33 -7.22
C GLY A 682 -10.63 9.75 -7.12
N MET A 683 -9.92 10.70 -7.71
CA MET A 683 -10.13 12.14 -7.50
C MET A 683 -10.49 12.89 -8.81
N ILE A 684 -11.34 13.91 -8.71
CA ILE A 684 -11.74 14.78 -9.83
C ILE A 684 -11.68 16.28 -9.47
N GLY A 685 -11.01 17.09 -10.29
CA GLY A 685 -10.91 18.54 -10.10
C GLY A 685 -11.76 19.39 -11.06
N TYR A 686 -11.68 19.20 -12.39
CA TYR A 686 -12.42 19.99 -13.39
C TYR A 686 -13.05 19.21 -14.55
N GLY A 687 -14.32 19.49 -14.91
CA GLY A 687 -15.03 18.84 -16.03
C GLY A 687 -15.81 19.79 -16.97
N ASN A 688 -15.53 19.71 -18.28
CA ASN A 688 -16.21 20.48 -19.33
C ASN A 688 -17.51 19.78 -19.78
N ASN A 689 -18.65 20.49 -19.68
CA ASN A 689 -19.97 20.36 -20.34
C ASN A 689 -20.64 19.00 -20.66
N PHE A 690 -20.12 17.86 -20.26
CA PHE A 690 -20.83 16.58 -20.38
C PHE A 690 -20.75 15.87 -19.02
N TRP A 691 -21.89 15.79 -18.32
CA TRP A 691 -22.11 15.05 -17.06
C TRP A 691 -21.52 15.64 -15.76
N TYR A 692 -20.35 16.30 -15.77
CA TYR A 692 -19.70 16.81 -14.55
C TYR A 692 -19.51 18.34 -14.50
N SER A 693 -20.32 19.09 -15.26
CA SER A 693 -20.21 20.54 -15.31
C SER A 693 -20.33 21.15 -13.91
N ASN A 694 -19.32 21.90 -13.47
CA ASN A 694 -19.17 22.63 -12.20
C ASN A 694 -18.46 21.93 -11.02
N MET A 695 -17.78 20.79 -11.22
CA MET A 695 -16.70 20.43 -10.30
C MET A 695 -15.50 21.30 -10.65
N ASP A 696 -15.16 22.26 -9.80
CA ASP A 696 -13.93 23.07 -9.85
C ASP A 696 -13.52 23.31 -8.38
N GLY A 697 -12.23 23.21 -8.10
CA GLY A 697 -11.66 23.47 -6.79
C GLY A 697 -10.57 22.49 -6.38
N GLU A 698 -9.74 22.95 -5.45
CA GLU A 698 -8.60 22.19 -4.93
C GLU A 698 -9.04 21.17 -3.87
N GLN A 699 -8.50 19.95 -3.96
CA GLN A 699 -8.60 18.92 -2.92
C GLN A 699 -7.41 19.08 -1.98
N LYS A 700 -7.66 19.09 -0.68
CA LYS A 700 -6.65 19.31 0.35
C LYS A 700 -6.70 18.14 1.33
N ILE A 701 -5.58 17.48 1.56
CA ILE A 701 -5.44 16.37 2.50
C ILE A 701 -4.19 16.66 3.32
N SER A 702 -4.34 16.65 4.65
CA SER A 702 -3.27 16.76 5.63
C SER A 702 -3.43 15.60 6.60
N MET A 703 -2.41 14.75 6.74
CA MET A 703 -2.50 13.54 7.58
C MET A 703 -1.81 13.73 8.95
N GLY A 704 -0.74 14.51 9.00
CA GLY A 704 -0.09 14.93 10.24
C GLY A 704 1.08 14.02 10.63
N ASP A 705 1.50 14.03 11.89
CA ASP A 705 2.59 13.15 12.32
C ASP A 705 2.05 11.72 12.56
N GLY A 706 2.68 10.70 12.00
CA GLY A 706 2.35 9.28 12.14
C GLY A 706 2.70 8.50 10.86
N ASN A 707 2.57 7.18 10.86
CA ASN A 707 2.80 6.37 9.65
C ASN A 707 1.52 6.29 8.83
N ASP A 708 1.36 7.21 7.89
CA ASP A 708 0.12 7.44 7.17
C ASP A 708 0.03 6.67 5.85
N SER A 709 -1.20 6.40 5.39
CA SER A 709 -1.45 5.75 4.10
C SER A 709 -2.54 6.43 3.27
N PHE A 710 -2.21 6.86 2.06
CA PHE A 710 -3.17 7.34 1.06
C PHE A 710 -3.20 6.42 -0.17
N GLU A 711 -4.30 5.69 -0.35
CA GLU A 711 -4.46 4.69 -1.41
C GLU A 711 -5.62 5.06 -2.36
N ILE A 712 -5.37 4.99 -3.66
CA ILE A 712 -6.41 5.01 -4.71
C ILE A 712 -6.31 3.73 -5.52
N THR A 713 -7.32 2.86 -5.42
CA THR A 713 -7.28 1.52 -6.04
C THR A 713 -7.86 1.46 -7.46
N GLY A 714 -8.70 2.43 -7.85
CA GLY A 714 -9.38 2.42 -9.14
C GLY A 714 -9.04 3.60 -10.05
N SER A 715 -9.93 3.85 -11.02
CA SER A 715 -9.91 5.04 -11.87
C SER A 715 -11.17 5.86 -11.66
N MET A 716 -10.98 7.17 -11.52
CA MET A 716 -12.06 8.14 -11.46
C MET A 716 -12.73 8.30 -12.83
N PHE A 717 -11.95 8.62 -13.86
CA PHE A 717 -12.42 8.84 -15.22
C PHE A 717 -11.30 8.65 -16.26
N GLU A 718 -11.63 8.13 -17.46
CA GLU A 718 -10.68 7.94 -18.58
C GLU A 718 -9.35 7.23 -18.21
N GLY A 719 -9.41 6.25 -17.29
CA GLY A 719 -8.22 5.55 -16.83
C GLY A 719 -7.28 6.42 -15.98
N LYS A 720 -7.76 7.56 -15.46
CA LYS A 720 -7.04 8.43 -14.53
C LYS A 720 -7.58 8.20 -13.12
N SER A 721 -6.68 7.92 -12.16
CA SER A 721 -7.02 7.90 -10.74
C SER A 721 -7.20 9.34 -10.24
N LEU A 722 -6.36 10.26 -10.70
CA LEU A 722 -6.55 11.70 -10.50
C LEU A 722 -6.89 12.31 -11.85
N TRP A 723 -8.16 12.62 -12.10
CA TRP A 723 -8.60 13.21 -13.35
C TRP A 723 -8.75 14.72 -13.20
N LYS A 724 -7.86 15.47 -13.88
CA LYS A 724 -7.85 16.93 -13.89
C LYS A 724 -7.93 17.49 -12.48
N THR A 725 -6.99 17.10 -11.63
CA THR A 725 -6.95 17.53 -10.24
C THR A 725 -5.96 18.67 -10.02
N THR A 726 -6.13 19.35 -8.90
CA THR A 726 -5.16 20.29 -8.35
C THR A 726 -5.01 19.99 -6.86
N ALA A 727 -4.80 18.71 -6.59
CA ALA A 727 -4.80 18.09 -5.27
C ALA A 727 -3.54 18.47 -4.50
N LYS A 728 -3.68 18.53 -3.19
CA LYS A 728 -2.63 18.91 -2.26
C LYS A 728 -2.67 17.93 -1.12
N ILE A 729 -1.62 17.17 -1.01
CA ILE A 729 -1.54 16.05 -0.09
C ILE A 729 -0.28 16.24 0.71
N ASP A 730 -0.45 16.33 2.02
CA ASP A 730 0.60 16.49 3.00
C ASP A 730 0.47 15.32 3.96
N MET A 731 1.44 14.41 3.93
CA MET A 731 1.42 13.21 4.76
C MET A 731 1.88 13.60 6.15
N GLY A 732 3.12 14.05 6.33
CA GLY A 732 3.56 14.75 7.53
C GLY A 732 4.89 14.21 8.03
N ALA A 733 4.97 13.70 9.25
CA ALA A 733 6.21 13.07 9.73
C ALA A 733 5.94 11.64 10.19
N GLY A 734 6.66 10.68 9.65
CA GLY A 734 6.51 9.24 9.87
C GLY A 734 6.91 8.48 8.60
N ASP A 735 6.85 7.14 8.63
CA ASP A 735 7.13 6.33 7.44
C ASP A 735 5.84 6.19 6.60
N ASP A 736 5.62 7.14 5.68
CA ASP A 736 4.34 7.34 4.99
C ASP A 736 4.23 6.59 3.66
N LYS A 737 2.99 6.35 3.22
CA LYS A 737 2.71 5.59 1.99
C LYS A 737 1.61 6.18 1.12
N ILE A 738 1.95 6.50 -0.14
CA ILE A 738 1.00 6.88 -1.19
C ILE A 738 0.97 5.83 -2.30
N VAL A 739 -0.20 5.28 -2.62
CA VAL A 739 -0.39 4.32 -3.73
C VAL A 739 -1.50 4.77 -4.66
N ILE A 740 -1.18 4.95 -5.94
CA ILE A 740 -2.14 5.37 -6.98
C ILE A 740 -2.14 4.31 -8.10
N ALA A 741 -3.30 3.67 -8.30
CA ALA A 741 -3.44 2.52 -9.19
C ALA A 741 -3.32 2.85 -10.68
N ASN A 742 -3.65 4.06 -11.11
CA ASN A 742 -3.60 4.45 -12.53
C ASN A 742 -2.89 5.79 -12.71
N ASN A 743 -3.28 6.55 -13.74
CA ASN A 743 -2.61 7.79 -14.12
C ASN A 743 -3.04 9.00 -13.28
N ILE A 744 -2.18 10.01 -13.19
CA ILE A 744 -2.46 11.34 -12.63
C ILE A 744 -2.49 12.35 -13.77
N LEU A 745 -3.54 13.16 -13.84
CA LEU A 745 -3.69 14.25 -14.79
C LEU A 745 -3.95 15.56 -14.03
N ALA A 746 -2.97 16.48 -14.04
CA ALA A 746 -3.12 17.81 -13.45
C ALA A 746 -3.98 18.73 -14.34
N ASP A 747 -4.86 19.51 -13.71
CA ASP A 747 -5.71 20.47 -14.40
C ASP A 747 -5.09 21.86 -14.56
N ALA A 748 -5.45 22.52 -15.66
CA ALA A 748 -5.14 23.92 -15.94
C ALA A 748 -6.44 24.71 -16.13
N ASP A 749 -6.58 25.79 -15.38
CA ASP A 749 -7.60 26.80 -15.63
C ASP A 749 -7.06 27.87 -16.58
N ALA A 750 -7.89 28.34 -17.52
CA ALA A 750 -7.51 29.29 -18.58
C ALA A 750 -6.93 30.64 -18.11
N VAL A 751 -6.91 30.89 -16.80
CA VAL A 751 -6.44 32.13 -16.17
C VAL A 751 -5.59 31.91 -14.90
N ARG A 752 -5.34 30.67 -14.45
CA ARG A 752 -4.63 30.41 -13.19
C ARG A 752 -3.66 29.24 -13.29
N TYR A 753 -2.46 29.46 -12.75
CA TYR A 753 -1.46 28.41 -12.58
C TYR A 753 -1.84 27.54 -11.37
N ARG A 754 -2.02 26.23 -11.59
CA ARG A 754 -2.37 25.26 -10.54
C ARG A 754 -1.51 24.00 -10.68
N SER A 755 -1.35 23.25 -9.62
CA SER A 755 -0.64 21.97 -9.65
C SER A 755 -1.25 20.94 -8.73
N ASN A 756 -0.93 19.68 -8.97
CA ASN A 756 -0.89 18.74 -7.85
C ASN A 756 0.39 19.00 -7.03
N TYR A 757 0.29 18.87 -5.71
CA TYR A 757 1.42 18.95 -4.79
C TYR A 757 1.31 17.80 -3.78
N PHE A 758 2.35 16.99 -3.70
CA PHE A 758 2.47 15.90 -2.72
C PHE A 758 3.68 16.21 -1.84
N ASN A 759 3.50 16.24 -0.54
CA ASN A 759 4.53 16.38 0.47
C ASN A 759 4.48 15.13 1.36
N LEU A 760 5.54 14.34 1.36
CA LEU A 760 5.60 13.12 2.16
C LEU A 760 6.15 13.47 3.55
N GLY A 761 7.28 14.19 3.61
CA GLY A 761 7.65 15.00 4.76
C GLY A 761 8.90 14.48 5.46
N ALA A 762 8.82 13.91 6.67
CA ALA A 762 10.03 13.38 7.33
C ALA A 762 9.84 11.92 7.74
N GLY A 763 10.67 11.02 7.23
CA GLY A 763 10.61 9.58 7.50
C GLY A 763 11.07 8.78 6.29
N ASN A 764 10.84 7.46 6.26
CA ASN A 764 11.21 6.63 5.12
C ASN A 764 9.96 6.36 4.27
N ASP A 765 9.68 7.28 3.35
CA ASP A 765 8.38 7.34 2.70
C ASP A 765 8.33 6.53 1.39
N GLU A 766 7.14 6.08 0.98
CA GLU A 766 6.92 5.38 -0.28
C GLU A 766 5.78 6.02 -1.08
N MET A 767 6.06 6.54 -2.28
CA MET A 767 5.04 6.91 -3.26
C MET A 767 5.13 6.07 -4.53
N LYS A 768 4.04 5.39 -4.87
CA LYS A 768 3.90 4.57 -6.07
C LYS A 768 2.72 5.02 -6.93
N VAL A 769 3.00 5.32 -8.19
CA VAL A 769 1.99 5.59 -9.23
C VAL A 769 2.12 4.55 -10.33
N SER A 770 1.14 3.67 -10.48
CA SER A 770 1.26 2.58 -11.46
C SER A 770 1.07 3.04 -12.91
N GLY A 771 0.62 4.28 -13.13
CA GLY A 771 0.47 4.91 -14.45
C GLY A 771 1.38 6.12 -14.67
N TYR A 772 1.03 6.91 -15.68
CA TYR A 772 1.70 8.17 -16.02
C TYR A 772 1.24 9.32 -15.12
N ILE A 773 2.18 10.21 -14.80
CA ILE A 773 1.93 11.52 -14.21
C ILE A 773 2.07 12.55 -15.33
N GLU A 774 0.97 13.22 -15.65
CA GLU A 774 0.89 14.15 -16.78
C GLU A 774 0.03 15.38 -16.45
N ASP A 775 0.02 16.33 -17.37
CA ASP A 775 -0.79 17.53 -17.30
C ASP A 775 -1.63 17.73 -18.57
N THR A 776 -2.59 18.65 -18.53
CA THR A 776 -3.50 18.90 -19.64
C THR A 776 -2.85 19.49 -20.90
N GLY A 777 -1.55 19.83 -20.89
CA GLY A 777 -0.71 20.20 -22.04
C GLY A 777 -1.11 21.44 -22.87
N ALA A 778 -2.39 21.60 -23.20
CA ALA A 778 -2.94 22.56 -24.14
C ALA A 778 -3.11 23.99 -23.58
N GLN A 779 -3.06 24.17 -22.26
CA GLN A 779 -3.22 25.49 -21.64
C GLN A 779 -1.94 26.04 -21.00
N GLY A 780 -0.88 25.23 -20.83
CA GLY A 780 0.42 25.73 -20.35
C GLY A 780 0.44 26.27 -18.91
N MET A 781 -0.50 25.87 -18.05
CA MET A 781 -0.65 26.42 -16.69
C MET A 781 -0.77 25.37 -15.57
N ALA A 782 -0.66 24.08 -15.90
CA ALA A 782 -0.67 22.97 -14.94
C ALA A 782 0.74 22.45 -14.64
N SER A 783 0.94 21.85 -13.48
CA SER A 783 2.15 21.06 -13.17
C SER A 783 1.86 19.97 -12.13
N ASN A 784 2.84 19.08 -11.93
CA ASN A 784 2.85 18.11 -10.82
C ASN A 784 4.15 18.28 -10.04
N VAL A 785 4.05 18.47 -8.73
CA VAL A 785 5.20 18.63 -7.84
C VAL A 785 5.13 17.56 -6.74
N ILE A 786 6.21 16.82 -6.55
CA ILE A 786 6.36 15.79 -5.52
C ILE A 786 7.57 16.16 -4.66
N ASN A 787 7.34 16.36 -3.38
CA ASN A 787 8.37 16.55 -2.37
C ASN A 787 8.44 15.28 -1.51
N LEU A 788 9.50 14.51 -1.68
CA LEU A 788 9.76 13.31 -0.88
C LEU A 788 10.18 13.66 0.54
N GLY A 789 10.79 14.84 0.77
CA GLY A 789 11.15 15.28 2.10
C GLY A 789 12.48 14.71 2.61
N GLU A 790 12.59 14.45 3.92
CA GLU A 790 13.80 13.96 4.59
C GLU A 790 13.66 12.47 4.94
N GLY A 791 14.74 11.70 4.78
CA GLY A 791 14.82 10.30 5.20
C GLY A 791 15.31 9.39 4.08
N HIS A 792 14.81 8.15 3.98
CA HIS A 792 15.18 7.20 2.93
C HIS A 792 13.95 6.81 2.09
N ASP A 793 13.65 7.64 1.10
CA ASP A 793 12.37 7.63 0.40
C ASP A 793 12.38 6.81 -0.88
N LYS A 794 11.20 6.34 -1.29
CA LYS A 794 11.01 5.54 -2.50
C LYS A 794 9.95 6.16 -3.39
N PHE A 795 10.30 6.37 -4.65
CA PHE A 795 9.36 6.84 -5.66
C PHE A 795 9.34 5.92 -6.87
N THR A 796 8.16 5.43 -7.27
CA THR A 796 8.00 4.64 -8.49
C THR A 796 6.87 5.17 -9.38
N ALA A 797 7.12 5.30 -10.68
CA ALA A 797 6.10 5.65 -11.68
C ALA A 797 6.30 4.93 -13.03
N GLU A 798 5.21 4.63 -13.74
CA GLU A 798 5.31 4.16 -15.13
C GLU A 798 5.88 5.26 -16.04
N GLY A 799 5.50 6.51 -15.81
CA GLY A 799 6.18 7.61 -16.47
C GLY A 799 5.74 8.98 -16.04
N VAL A 800 6.48 9.99 -16.47
CA VAL A 800 6.19 11.40 -16.24
C VAL A 800 6.24 12.16 -17.57
N LYS A 801 5.33 13.13 -17.72
CA LYS A 801 5.21 13.99 -18.90
C LYS A 801 4.86 15.41 -18.47
N ASN A 802 5.45 16.41 -19.12
CA ASN A 802 5.07 17.83 -19.05
C ASN A 802 5.08 18.44 -17.63
N ALA A 803 6.02 19.36 -17.35
CA ALA A 803 6.02 20.16 -16.11
C ALA A 803 5.91 19.32 -14.82
N PHE A 804 6.75 18.29 -14.72
CA PHE A 804 6.94 17.48 -13.52
C PHE A 804 8.19 17.93 -12.75
N LEU A 805 8.07 18.08 -11.43
CA LEU A 805 9.20 18.32 -10.52
C LEU A 805 9.15 17.31 -9.37
N LEU A 806 10.26 16.60 -9.16
CA LEU A 806 10.49 15.81 -7.95
C LEU A 806 11.62 16.43 -7.14
N VAL A 807 11.43 16.56 -5.83
CA VAL A 807 12.43 17.08 -4.91
C VAL A 807 12.57 16.15 -3.70
N SER A 808 13.78 16.08 -3.15
CA SER A 808 14.10 15.32 -1.93
C SER A 808 15.19 16.05 -1.15
N LYS A 809 15.25 15.89 0.17
CA LYS A 809 16.32 16.39 1.05
C LYS A 809 17.21 15.26 1.58
N GLY A 810 16.68 14.04 1.65
CA GLY A 810 17.34 12.85 2.20
C GLY A 810 18.03 11.99 1.15
N THR A 811 18.07 10.68 1.42
CA THR A 811 18.42 9.63 0.46
C THR A 811 17.16 9.16 -0.25
N SER A 812 17.22 8.84 -1.54
CA SER A 812 16.05 8.44 -2.31
C SER A 812 16.34 7.34 -3.33
N GLU A 813 15.46 6.36 -3.41
CA GLU A 813 15.41 5.35 -4.47
C GLU A 813 14.26 5.69 -5.44
N ILE A 814 14.62 6.10 -6.66
CA ILE A 814 13.67 6.58 -7.66
C ILE A 814 13.66 5.62 -8.86
N ASN A 815 12.47 5.17 -9.28
CA ASN A 815 12.29 4.32 -10.46
C ASN A 815 11.19 4.85 -11.39
N ILE A 816 11.55 5.27 -12.60
CA ILE A 816 10.59 5.79 -13.59
C ILE A 816 10.86 5.17 -14.96
N ASN A 817 9.92 4.42 -15.51
CA ASN A 817 10.14 3.74 -16.80
C ASN A 817 10.25 4.74 -17.97
N HIS A 818 9.49 5.84 -17.93
CA HIS A 818 9.50 6.86 -19.00
C HIS A 818 9.59 8.28 -18.43
N PHE A 819 10.72 8.97 -18.64
CA PHE A 819 10.96 10.31 -18.12
C PHE A 819 10.98 11.36 -19.23
N TYR A 820 9.84 12.04 -19.43
CA TYR A 820 9.66 13.00 -20.52
C TYR A 820 9.38 14.41 -19.99
N ASP A 821 10.26 15.36 -20.30
CA ASP A 821 10.12 16.78 -19.92
C ASP A 821 9.86 17.03 -18.41
N GLY A 822 10.55 16.25 -17.55
CA GLY A 822 10.55 16.40 -16.09
C GLY A 822 11.83 17.00 -15.54
N MET A 823 11.81 17.36 -14.26
CA MET A 823 12.99 17.82 -13.50
C MET A 823 13.10 17.09 -12.15
N MET A 824 14.33 16.95 -11.66
CA MET A 824 14.63 16.42 -10.32
C MET A 824 15.69 17.27 -9.61
N ILE A 825 15.49 17.53 -8.32
CA ILE A 825 16.48 18.16 -7.43
C ILE A 825 16.54 17.37 -6.13
N LEU A 826 17.59 16.57 -5.96
CA LEU A 826 17.74 15.69 -4.80
C LEU A 826 18.68 16.28 -3.74
N GLY A 827 18.93 15.49 -2.69
CA GLY A 827 19.29 15.95 -1.37
C GLY A 827 20.76 15.74 -1.00
N GLY A 828 21.02 15.54 0.29
CA GLY A 828 22.36 15.30 0.87
C GLY A 828 22.65 13.81 1.15
N GLY A 829 21.85 12.89 0.60
CA GLY A 829 21.95 11.45 0.78
C GLY A 829 22.52 10.73 -0.46
N ASN A 830 22.78 9.42 -0.35
CA ASN A 830 23.30 8.64 -1.48
C ASN A 830 22.15 8.15 -2.37
N ASP A 831 21.78 8.96 -3.34
CA ASP A 831 20.59 8.75 -4.16
C ASP A 831 20.78 7.67 -5.22
N LYS A 832 19.73 6.88 -5.45
CA LYS A 832 19.68 5.85 -6.49
C LYS A 832 18.54 6.11 -7.44
N VAL A 833 18.85 6.62 -8.62
CA VAL A 833 17.88 6.97 -9.66
C VAL A 833 17.94 5.96 -10.79
N THR A 834 16.83 5.33 -11.15
CA THR A 834 16.70 4.42 -12.29
C THR A 834 15.62 4.94 -13.23
N LEU A 835 16.03 5.34 -14.43
CA LEU A 835 15.14 5.84 -15.47
C LEU A 835 15.21 4.91 -16.69
N GLY A 836 14.07 4.58 -17.29
CA GLY A 836 14.07 3.90 -18.59
C GLY A 836 14.45 4.86 -19.71
N ASP A 837 13.48 5.33 -20.49
CA ASP A 837 13.75 6.31 -21.56
C ASP A 837 13.67 7.75 -21.04
N VAL A 838 14.74 8.51 -21.25
CA VAL A 838 14.85 9.93 -20.86
C VAL A 838 14.85 10.82 -22.10
N ASP A 839 13.82 11.66 -22.24
CA ASP A 839 13.71 12.66 -23.32
C ASP A 839 13.28 14.01 -22.73
N GLY A 840 14.24 14.93 -22.59
CA GLY A 840 13.94 16.30 -22.19
C GLY A 840 13.33 17.14 -23.33
N ALA A 841 12.94 18.37 -23.01
CA ALA A 841 12.29 19.27 -23.96
C ALA A 841 13.17 19.67 -25.18
N LYS A 842 12.58 19.63 -26.40
CA LYS A 842 13.23 20.10 -27.64
C LYS A 842 13.24 21.63 -27.73
N ASN A 843 14.28 22.23 -28.34
CA ASN A 843 14.67 23.66 -28.35
C ASN A 843 13.62 24.80 -28.11
N ALA A 844 12.35 24.68 -28.52
CA ALA A 844 11.31 25.68 -28.26
C ALA A 844 10.40 25.38 -27.04
N SER A 845 10.34 24.12 -26.57
CA SER A 845 9.63 23.69 -25.36
C SER A 845 10.52 23.71 -24.11
N ARG A 846 11.82 23.99 -24.27
CA ARG A 846 12.85 23.96 -23.22
C ARG A 846 12.52 24.79 -21.99
N THR A 847 11.71 25.83 -22.12
CA THR A 847 11.39 26.81 -21.06
C THR A 847 9.99 26.63 -20.48
N ASP A 848 9.16 25.76 -21.07
CA ASP A 848 7.73 25.74 -20.73
C ASP A 848 7.46 24.93 -19.46
N ALA A 849 8.18 23.83 -19.22
CA ALA A 849 8.04 23.04 -17.99
C ALA A 849 8.55 23.78 -16.75
N ALA A 850 9.78 24.29 -16.79
CA ALA A 850 10.37 25.08 -15.70
C ALA A 850 9.58 26.37 -15.45
N GLY A 851 9.20 27.08 -16.52
CA GLY A 851 8.35 28.26 -16.44
C GLY A 851 7.00 27.97 -15.78
N ARG A 852 6.34 26.86 -16.13
CA ARG A 852 5.08 26.43 -15.49
C ARG A 852 5.27 26.20 -13.99
N ILE A 853 6.27 25.43 -13.59
CA ILE A 853 6.52 25.12 -12.17
C ILE A 853 6.86 26.39 -11.37
N VAL A 854 7.75 27.24 -11.89
CA VAL A 854 8.11 28.51 -11.23
C VAL A 854 6.90 29.42 -11.08
N ASN A 855 6.07 29.54 -12.13
CA ASN A 855 4.84 30.34 -12.08
C ASN A 855 3.81 29.78 -11.09
N VAL A 856 3.61 28.45 -11.01
CA VAL A 856 2.65 27.86 -10.07
C VAL A 856 3.05 28.18 -8.63
N ILE A 857 4.32 27.97 -8.28
CA ILE A 857 4.80 28.19 -6.92
C ILE A 857 4.76 29.69 -6.58
N GLU A 858 5.19 30.59 -7.48
CA GLU A 858 5.15 32.04 -7.25
C GLU A 858 3.72 32.58 -7.05
N ASN A 859 2.78 32.15 -7.88
CA ASN A 859 1.38 32.57 -7.75
C ASN A 859 0.72 32.04 -6.47
N SER A 860 1.19 30.89 -5.98
CA SER A 860 0.76 30.32 -4.70
C SER A 860 1.20 31.18 -3.50
N HIS A 861 2.36 31.85 -3.60
CA HIS A 861 2.91 32.72 -2.52
C HIS A 861 2.33 34.15 -2.47
N SER A 862 1.80 34.68 -3.59
CA SER A 862 1.52 36.12 -3.75
C SER A 862 0.07 36.53 -3.50
N SER A 863 -0.85 35.59 -3.22
CA SER A 863 -2.28 35.87 -3.08
C SER A 863 -2.70 36.11 -1.62
N SER A 864 -2.92 37.40 -1.28
CA SER A 864 -3.11 37.95 0.08
C SER A 864 -4.41 37.55 0.83
N GLY A 865 -5.09 36.48 0.42
CA GLY A 865 -6.34 35.98 1.02
C GLY A 865 -6.39 34.47 1.21
N MET A 866 -5.24 33.80 1.14
CA MET A 866 -5.12 32.35 1.00
C MET A 866 -4.10 31.79 2.02
N ASN A 867 -4.25 32.12 3.31
CA ASN A 867 -3.29 31.77 4.37
C ASN A 867 -2.95 30.27 4.47
N PHE A 868 -3.87 29.37 4.13
CA PHE A 868 -3.65 27.91 4.16
C PHE A 868 -2.64 27.42 3.11
N TRP A 869 -2.47 28.18 2.03
CA TRP A 869 -1.60 27.81 0.90
C TRP A 869 -0.13 28.15 1.12
N ASN A 870 0.11 29.20 1.91
CA ASN A 870 1.47 29.61 2.23
C ASN A 870 2.18 28.50 3.01
N ASP A 871 1.54 27.88 4.01
CA ASP A 871 2.20 26.88 4.86
C ASP A 871 2.72 25.66 4.09
N TRP A 872 1.96 25.12 3.13
CA TRP A 872 2.39 23.97 2.31
C TRP A 872 3.46 24.27 1.27
N TYR A 873 3.49 25.50 0.75
CA TYR A 873 4.50 25.92 -0.22
C TYR A 873 5.69 26.64 0.43
N ASN A 874 5.61 26.99 1.71
CA ASN A 874 6.70 27.61 2.47
C ASN A 874 7.91 26.66 2.61
N ASP A 875 7.68 25.35 2.53
CA ASP A 875 8.76 24.36 2.44
C ASP A 875 9.54 24.46 1.13
N LEU A 876 8.94 25.10 0.11
CA LEU A 876 9.64 25.49 -1.10
C LEU A 876 10.14 26.94 -1.01
N PRO A 877 11.41 27.20 -1.34
CA PRO A 877 12.09 28.48 -1.08
C PRO A 877 11.58 29.65 -1.93
N SER A 878 11.69 30.86 -1.36
CA SER A 878 11.23 32.12 -1.96
C SER A 878 11.80 32.41 -3.36
N THR A 879 11.01 33.06 -4.21
CA THR A 879 11.41 33.42 -5.58
C THR A 879 12.45 34.54 -5.61
N THR A 880 13.42 34.45 -6.52
CA THR A 880 14.37 35.51 -6.85
C THR A 880 14.20 35.97 -8.29
N THR A 881 14.62 37.20 -8.58
CA THR A 881 14.64 37.74 -9.96
C THR A 881 16.06 38.14 -10.34
N SER A 882 16.56 37.63 -11.46
CA SER A 882 17.88 38.00 -11.99
C SER A 882 17.85 38.01 -13.52
N GLY A 883 18.42 39.04 -14.15
CA GLY A 883 18.56 39.10 -15.60
C GLY A 883 17.25 39.10 -16.41
N GLY A 884 16.10 39.40 -15.78
CA GLY A 884 14.77 39.35 -16.43
C GLY A 884 14.07 37.98 -16.35
N HIS A 885 14.70 37.00 -15.70
CA HIS A 885 14.15 35.68 -15.42
C HIS A 885 13.79 35.53 -13.94
N ARG A 886 12.77 34.73 -13.65
CA ARG A 886 12.34 34.38 -12.29
C ARG A 886 12.90 33.02 -11.92
N GLY A 887 13.27 32.81 -10.67
CA GLY A 887 13.78 31.53 -10.21
C GLY A 887 13.50 31.27 -8.73
N MET A 888 13.79 30.04 -8.30
CA MET A 888 13.67 29.57 -6.92
C MET A 888 14.88 28.71 -6.55
N THR A 889 15.24 28.65 -5.27
CA THR A 889 16.50 28.04 -4.80
C THR A 889 16.26 26.76 -4.00
N ILE A 890 16.05 25.62 -4.65
CA ILE A 890 15.73 24.35 -3.96
C ILE A 890 17.04 23.61 -3.67
N ASN A 891 17.30 23.23 -2.41
CA ASN A 891 18.55 22.55 -2.00
C ASN A 891 19.82 23.24 -2.54
N ASP A 892 19.89 24.57 -2.43
CA ASP A 892 20.96 25.41 -3.00
C ASP A 892 21.10 25.38 -4.55
N VAL A 893 20.17 24.71 -5.24
CA VAL A 893 20.07 24.66 -6.71
C VAL A 893 19.09 25.72 -7.20
N GLN A 894 19.54 26.57 -8.12
CA GLN A 894 18.68 27.56 -8.76
C GLN A 894 17.87 26.93 -9.91
N LEU A 895 16.55 26.88 -9.76
CA LEU A 895 15.60 26.59 -10.82
C LEU A 895 15.07 27.91 -11.40
N TRP A 896 15.41 28.22 -12.65
CA TRP A 896 14.93 29.39 -13.37
C TRP A 896 13.75 29.04 -14.28
N ASP A 897 12.87 30.00 -14.56
CA ASP A 897 11.73 29.84 -15.47
C ASP A 897 12.13 29.52 -16.92
N ASN A 898 13.40 29.71 -17.26
CA ASN A 898 13.99 29.36 -18.56
C ASN A 898 14.93 28.13 -18.48
N SER A 899 14.99 27.44 -17.34
CA SER A 899 15.78 26.21 -17.20
C SER A 899 15.29 25.14 -18.16
N ARG A 900 16.23 24.39 -18.75
CA ARG A 900 15.94 23.16 -19.48
C ARG A 900 15.49 22.07 -18.51
N SER A 901 14.93 20.96 -19.01
CA SER A 901 14.79 19.74 -18.21
C SER A 901 16.15 19.34 -17.65
N PHE A 902 16.23 19.07 -16.35
CA PHE A 902 17.47 18.66 -15.69
C PHE A 902 17.22 17.75 -14.49
N ILE A 903 18.26 17.01 -14.13
CA ILE A 903 18.36 16.17 -12.93
C ILE A 903 19.57 16.65 -12.17
N ASN A 904 19.40 17.00 -10.90
CA ASN A 904 20.49 17.29 -9.98
C ASN A 904 20.42 16.29 -8.83
N LEU A 905 21.45 15.47 -8.66
CA LEU A 905 21.51 14.43 -7.63
C LEU A 905 21.91 14.99 -6.26
N GLY A 906 22.58 16.15 -6.23
CA GLY A 906 22.80 16.89 -4.99
C GLY A 906 24.16 16.57 -4.38
N ALA A 907 24.19 16.18 -3.11
CA ALA A 907 25.42 15.82 -2.43
C ALA A 907 25.30 14.41 -1.88
N GLY A 908 26.33 13.59 -2.09
CA GLY A 908 26.25 12.15 -1.83
C GLY A 908 27.11 11.40 -2.82
N ASP A 909 27.29 10.10 -2.60
CA ASP A 909 27.85 9.22 -3.63
C ASP A 909 26.67 8.62 -4.41
N ASP A 910 26.22 9.31 -5.46
CA ASP A 910 24.95 9.03 -6.12
C ASP A 910 25.09 8.10 -7.33
N VAL A 911 24.03 7.36 -7.64
CA VAL A 911 23.98 6.47 -8.81
C VAL A 911 22.74 6.77 -9.63
N ILE A 912 22.94 7.21 -10.87
CA ILE A 912 21.88 7.34 -11.88
C ILE A 912 22.06 6.30 -12.98
N THR A 913 21.05 5.46 -13.16
CA THR A 913 20.95 4.50 -14.27
C THR A 913 19.91 4.98 -15.27
N VAL A 914 20.27 5.06 -16.54
CA VAL A 914 19.36 5.42 -17.64
C VAL A 914 19.31 4.32 -18.69
N GLY A 915 18.13 4.05 -19.25
CA GLY A 915 17.98 3.32 -20.51
C GLY A 915 18.54 4.16 -21.65
N THR A 916 17.77 5.11 -22.17
CA THR A 916 18.27 6.08 -23.16
C THR A 916 18.22 7.50 -22.61
N SER A 917 19.08 8.40 -23.11
CA SER A 917 19.08 9.79 -22.66
C SER A 917 19.35 10.79 -23.78
N LYS A 918 18.51 11.83 -23.83
CA LYS A 918 18.65 12.97 -24.73
C LYS A 918 17.93 14.22 -24.21
N ASN A 919 18.39 15.39 -24.63
CA ASN A 919 17.77 16.71 -24.37
C ASN A 919 17.66 17.12 -22.90
N ILE A 920 18.47 16.55 -22.01
CA ILE A 920 18.40 16.80 -20.56
C ILE A 920 19.78 17.16 -20.00
N ASP A 921 19.81 17.88 -18.89
CA ASP A 921 21.05 18.13 -18.13
C ASP A 921 21.09 17.22 -16.90
N ILE A 922 22.19 16.52 -16.67
CA ILE A 922 22.41 15.67 -15.49
C ILE A 922 23.59 16.24 -14.74
N ASN A 923 23.36 16.58 -13.48
CA ASN A 923 24.37 17.05 -12.55
C ASN A 923 24.44 16.06 -11.38
N GLY A 924 25.61 15.45 -11.14
CA GLY A 924 25.78 14.62 -9.94
C GLY A 924 25.85 15.52 -8.72
N GLY A 925 26.91 16.32 -8.64
CA GLY A 925 26.99 17.42 -7.68
C GLY A 925 28.22 17.28 -6.81
N ASN A 926 28.05 17.16 -5.49
CA ASN A 926 29.18 17.00 -4.58
C ASN A 926 29.27 15.57 -4.05
N GLY A 927 30.27 14.82 -4.49
CA GLY A 927 30.58 13.48 -3.99
C GLY A 927 31.20 12.65 -5.11
N TRP A 928 31.07 11.33 -5.03
CA TRP A 928 31.45 10.43 -6.12
C TRP A 928 30.21 9.92 -6.85
N ASP A 929 29.91 10.52 -8.00
CA ASP A 929 28.67 10.25 -8.71
C ASP A 929 28.87 9.34 -9.94
N GLN A 930 27.95 8.41 -10.13
CA GLN A 930 28.00 7.39 -11.18
C GLN A 930 26.79 7.48 -12.12
N LEU A 931 27.06 7.59 -13.42
CA LEU A 931 26.08 7.49 -14.51
C LEU A 931 26.22 6.15 -15.24
N ILE A 932 25.19 5.31 -15.17
CA ILE A 932 25.10 4.02 -15.86
C ILE A 932 24.15 4.15 -17.05
N VAL A 933 24.57 3.70 -18.23
CA VAL A 933 23.81 3.81 -19.49
C VAL A 933 23.59 2.43 -20.09
N ASN A 934 22.34 1.94 -20.01
CA ASN A 934 21.97 0.58 -20.45
C ASN A 934 21.49 0.52 -21.90
N GLY A 935 20.91 1.61 -22.42
CA GLY A 935 20.37 1.68 -23.77
C GLY A 935 21.36 2.19 -24.81
N ASN A 936 20.89 2.21 -26.05
CA ASN A 936 21.74 2.40 -27.22
C ASN A 936 21.69 3.84 -27.75
N SER A 937 22.77 4.27 -28.40
CA SER A 937 22.86 5.51 -29.20
C SER A 937 22.63 6.82 -28.44
N SER A 938 22.84 6.83 -27.12
CA SER A 938 22.82 8.06 -26.32
C SER A 938 24.08 8.91 -26.56
N SER A 939 23.94 10.22 -26.47
CA SER A 939 25.05 11.18 -26.68
C SER A 939 25.18 12.12 -25.49
N PHE A 940 26.33 12.07 -24.82
CA PHE A 940 26.64 12.83 -23.61
C PHE A 940 27.71 13.87 -23.88
N SER A 941 27.54 15.08 -23.37
CA SER A 941 28.53 16.15 -23.46
C SER A 941 29.02 16.56 -22.08
N MET A 942 30.33 16.53 -21.89
CA MET A 942 31.01 17.03 -20.69
C MET A 942 31.86 18.26 -21.03
N PHE A 943 31.84 19.25 -20.13
CA PHE A 943 32.52 20.54 -20.27
C PHE A 943 32.03 21.41 -21.44
N SER A 944 32.26 22.73 -21.34
CA SER A 944 31.70 23.71 -22.28
C SER A 944 32.21 23.52 -23.72
N LEU A 945 31.34 23.01 -24.60
CA LEU A 945 31.47 23.13 -26.04
C LEU A 945 30.97 24.53 -26.46
N ASN A 946 31.67 25.61 -26.09
CA ASN A 946 31.18 26.95 -26.46
C ASN A 946 31.30 27.17 -27.98
N ILE A 947 30.13 27.29 -28.61
CA ILE A 947 29.89 27.27 -30.06
C ILE A 947 30.42 28.55 -30.71
N SER A 948 31.48 28.39 -31.50
CA SER A 948 31.86 29.24 -32.65
C SER A 948 32.99 28.64 -33.49
N GLY A 949 33.62 27.54 -33.04
CA GLY A 949 34.68 26.84 -33.76
C GLY A 949 34.50 25.33 -33.94
N ILE A 950 33.34 24.77 -33.59
CA ILE A 950 33.01 23.38 -33.95
C ILE A 950 32.22 23.47 -35.25
N ASP A 951 32.71 22.78 -36.28
CA ASP A 951 31.99 22.65 -37.54
C ASP A 951 30.62 22.00 -37.24
N SER A 952 29.55 22.78 -37.41
CA SER A 952 28.17 22.34 -37.21
C SER A 952 27.78 21.17 -38.11
N SER A 953 28.58 20.84 -39.13
CA SER A 953 28.41 19.63 -39.95
C SER A 953 28.98 18.35 -39.30
N VAL A 954 29.77 18.47 -38.22
CA VAL A 954 30.36 17.35 -37.47
C VAL A 954 29.43 16.88 -36.33
N ILE A 955 28.57 17.76 -35.81
CA ILE A 955 27.48 17.44 -34.88
C ILE A 955 26.19 18.03 -35.45
N ASN A 956 25.51 17.28 -36.32
CA ASN A 956 24.23 17.68 -36.92
C ASN A 956 23.05 17.75 -35.90
N ASP A 957 23.26 17.36 -34.64
CA ASP A 957 22.21 17.13 -33.63
C ASP A 957 22.47 17.84 -32.29
N ASN A 958 22.67 19.16 -32.27
CA ASN A 958 22.52 19.90 -30.99
C ASN A 958 21.09 19.73 -30.39
N SER A 959 20.13 19.23 -31.18
CA SER A 959 18.88 18.61 -30.74
C SER A 959 19.10 17.13 -30.46
N GLY A 960 19.28 16.74 -29.19
CA GLY A 960 19.36 15.33 -28.79
C GLY A 960 20.51 14.95 -27.86
N MET A 961 21.34 15.90 -27.40
CA MET A 961 22.41 15.59 -26.44
C MET A 961 21.96 15.74 -24.99
N THR A 962 22.56 14.92 -24.12
CA THR A 962 22.51 15.04 -22.66
C THR A 962 23.77 15.75 -22.16
N PHE A 963 23.64 16.79 -21.35
CA PHE A 963 24.80 17.47 -20.77
C PHE A 963 25.07 16.90 -19.38
N VAL A 964 26.32 16.56 -19.11
CA VAL A 964 26.72 15.92 -17.85
C VAL A 964 27.75 16.79 -17.14
N THR A 965 27.50 17.09 -15.87
CA THR A 965 28.41 17.83 -14.98
C THR A 965 28.48 17.16 -13.61
N GLY A 966 29.61 17.30 -12.91
CA GLY A 966 29.79 16.73 -11.56
C GLY A 966 29.51 15.24 -11.49
N VAL A 967 29.95 14.48 -12.51
CA VAL A 967 29.85 13.01 -12.54
C VAL A 967 31.26 12.47 -12.75
N GLU A 968 31.70 11.62 -11.83
CA GLU A 968 33.06 11.09 -11.76
C GLU A 968 33.17 9.76 -12.50
N GLU A 969 32.09 8.99 -12.63
CA GLU A 969 32.09 7.68 -13.29
C GLU A 969 30.96 7.53 -14.30
N ILE A 970 31.28 7.14 -15.54
CA ILE A 970 30.30 6.89 -16.61
C ILE A 970 30.49 5.47 -17.14
N ASN A 971 29.47 4.63 -16.99
CA ASN A 971 29.48 3.23 -17.39
C ASN A 971 28.52 2.99 -18.57
N LEU A 972 29.10 2.63 -19.72
CA LEU A 972 28.39 2.44 -20.98
C LEU A 972 28.18 0.94 -21.29
N HIS A 973 27.02 0.40 -20.90
CA HIS A 973 26.64 -0.99 -21.19
C HIS A 973 25.97 -1.14 -22.56
N GLY A 974 25.19 -0.14 -22.99
CA GLY A 974 24.55 -0.16 -24.31
C GLY A 974 25.49 0.08 -25.49
N GLN A 975 24.95 0.05 -26.70
CA GLN A 975 25.68 0.13 -27.96
C GLN A 975 25.69 1.52 -28.60
N ASN A 976 26.79 1.85 -29.29
CA ASN A 976 26.97 3.08 -30.07
C ASN A 976 26.75 4.38 -29.28
N ASN A 977 26.95 4.34 -27.97
CA ASN A 977 26.89 5.50 -27.10
C ASN A 977 28.12 6.39 -27.32
N LYS A 978 27.95 7.70 -27.16
CA LYS A 978 28.99 8.69 -27.45
C LYS A 978 29.18 9.64 -26.29
N VAL A 979 30.41 9.79 -25.82
CA VAL A 979 30.80 10.79 -24.80
C VAL A 979 31.71 11.82 -25.45
N TYR A 980 31.26 13.07 -25.46
CA TYR A 980 31.96 14.22 -26.03
C TYR A 980 32.58 15.03 -24.89
N ILE A 981 33.91 15.16 -24.89
CA ILE A 981 34.66 15.89 -23.85
C ILE A 981 35.23 17.16 -24.47
N GLY A 982 34.67 18.30 -24.07
CA GLY A 982 34.89 19.61 -24.69
C GLY A 982 36.12 20.38 -24.22
N LYS A 983 36.11 21.69 -24.52
CA LYS A 983 37.13 22.65 -24.09
C LYS A 983 36.80 23.17 -22.68
N LEU A 984 37.80 23.30 -21.82
CA LEU A 984 37.63 23.97 -20.53
C LEU A 984 37.75 25.49 -20.66
N ASN A 985 37.04 26.22 -19.79
CA ASN A 985 37.16 27.67 -19.70
C ASN A 985 38.56 28.08 -19.22
N GLU A 986 39.26 28.86 -20.02
CA GLU A 986 40.66 29.24 -19.77
C GLU A 986 40.85 30.10 -18.51
N SER A 987 39.81 30.83 -18.07
CA SER A 987 39.89 31.66 -16.86
C SER A 987 39.91 30.86 -15.56
N ASN A 988 39.42 29.61 -15.58
CA ASN A 988 39.17 28.79 -14.39
C ASN A 988 39.93 27.45 -14.43
N LEU A 989 40.90 27.27 -15.34
CA LEU A 989 41.61 26.00 -15.52
C LEU A 989 42.25 25.46 -14.24
N LYS A 990 42.77 26.38 -13.41
CA LYS A 990 43.38 26.06 -12.11
C LYS A 990 42.39 25.49 -11.07
N ASP A 991 41.10 25.73 -11.29
CA ASP A 991 40.02 25.34 -10.38
C ASP A 991 39.42 23.98 -10.78
N TYR A 992 39.76 23.45 -11.96
CA TYR A 992 39.41 22.08 -12.36
C TYR A 992 40.41 21.09 -11.76
N ALA A 993 39.96 20.30 -10.79
CA ALA A 993 40.69 19.18 -10.20
C ALA A 993 39.74 17.98 -10.09
N GLY A 994 40.23 16.75 -10.26
CA GLY A 994 39.41 15.55 -10.15
C GLY A 994 39.79 14.46 -11.15
N SER A 995 39.12 13.31 -11.03
CA SER A 995 39.27 12.16 -11.92
C SER A 995 37.91 11.79 -12.49
N ILE A 996 37.81 11.72 -13.81
CA ILE A 996 36.63 11.20 -14.51
C ILE A 996 37.00 9.84 -15.09
N VAL A 997 36.12 8.87 -14.94
CA VAL A 997 36.30 7.51 -15.44
C VAL A 997 35.18 7.19 -16.42
N VAL A 998 35.54 6.76 -17.62
CA VAL A 998 34.58 6.32 -18.64
C VAL A 998 34.88 4.88 -18.99
N GLN A 999 33.93 4.00 -18.69
CA GLN A 999 34.04 2.56 -18.88
C GLN A 999 32.98 2.08 -19.86
N GLY A 1000 33.21 0.91 -20.45
CA GLY A 1000 32.20 0.24 -21.23
C GLY A 1000 32.68 -1.10 -21.77
N GLU A 1001 31.76 -1.83 -22.37
CA GLU A 1001 32.04 -3.20 -22.81
C GLU A 1001 32.70 -3.25 -24.19
N SER A 1002 33.65 -4.18 -24.35
CA SER A 1002 34.35 -4.42 -25.61
C SER A 1002 33.39 -4.75 -26.75
N GLY A 1003 33.59 -4.14 -27.92
CA GLY A 1003 32.83 -4.45 -29.14
C GLY A 1003 31.45 -3.79 -29.27
N GLN A 1004 31.02 -2.94 -28.32
CA GLN A 1004 29.71 -2.27 -28.37
C GLN A 1004 29.66 -1.02 -29.27
N GLY A 1005 30.79 -0.63 -29.89
CA GLY A 1005 30.85 0.56 -30.75
C GLY A 1005 30.77 1.90 -30.01
N ASN A 1006 30.96 1.88 -28.68
CA ASN A 1006 30.97 3.07 -27.84
C ASN A 1006 32.21 3.94 -28.11
N LEU A 1007 32.01 5.26 -28.09
CA LEU A 1007 33.00 6.25 -28.52
C LEU A 1007 33.19 7.35 -27.48
N VAL A 1008 34.44 7.61 -27.10
CA VAL A 1008 34.84 8.81 -26.35
C VAL A 1008 35.58 9.76 -27.30
N ASN A 1009 35.17 11.02 -27.36
CA ASN A 1009 35.73 11.98 -28.30
C ASN A 1009 36.13 13.28 -27.59
N PHE A 1010 37.43 13.59 -27.61
CA PHE A 1010 38.03 14.78 -27.04
C PHE A 1010 38.14 15.90 -28.09
N PHE A 1011 37.49 17.03 -27.82
CA PHE A 1011 37.44 18.21 -28.70
C PHE A 1011 38.29 19.35 -28.15
N SER A 1012 39.61 19.18 -28.21
CA SER A 1012 40.60 20.24 -28.02
C SER A 1012 42.00 19.72 -28.33
N SER A 1013 42.87 20.54 -28.93
CA SER A 1013 44.30 20.22 -29.04
C SER A 1013 45.04 20.30 -27.70
N LYS A 1014 44.37 20.73 -26.63
CA LYS A 1014 44.93 20.76 -25.27
C LYS A 1014 44.75 19.43 -24.52
N TRP A 1015 43.94 18.50 -25.02
CA TRP A 1015 43.86 17.13 -24.50
C TRP A 1015 45.02 16.32 -25.04
N THR A 1016 45.76 15.67 -24.15
CA THR A 1016 46.90 14.80 -24.49
C THR A 1016 46.75 13.46 -23.79
N SER A 1017 46.95 12.36 -24.53
CA SER A 1017 47.04 11.02 -23.95
C SER A 1017 48.42 10.77 -23.37
N ASP A 1018 48.50 10.21 -22.17
CA ASP A 1018 49.70 9.54 -21.70
C ASP A 1018 49.87 8.23 -22.49
N SER A 1019 51.09 7.93 -22.93
CA SER A 1019 51.42 6.69 -23.64
C SER A 1019 51.35 5.43 -22.75
N THR A 1020 51.11 5.58 -21.45
CA THR A 1020 51.06 4.49 -20.48
C THR A 1020 49.63 4.24 -19.98
N THR A 1021 49.24 2.96 -19.88
CA THR A 1021 47.96 2.56 -19.31
C THR A 1021 48.04 2.44 -17.79
N VAL A 1022 46.91 2.67 -17.11
CA VAL A 1022 46.78 2.57 -15.65
C VAL A 1022 45.80 1.46 -15.29
N ASP A 1023 46.12 0.71 -14.23
CA ASP A 1023 45.22 -0.29 -13.62
C ASP A 1023 44.12 0.44 -12.84
N GLY A 1024 42.86 0.09 -13.10
CA GLY A 1024 41.67 0.70 -12.49
C GLY A 1024 41.69 0.73 -10.97
N SER A 1025 42.28 -0.29 -10.33
CA SER A 1025 42.41 -0.36 -8.86
C SER A 1025 43.27 0.76 -8.26
N LYS A 1026 44.06 1.46 -9.09
CA LYS A 1026 44.84 2.64 -8.71
C LYS A 1026 44.07 3.95 -8.85
N ILE A 1027 42.91 3.92 -9.51
CA ILE A 1027 42.03 5.09 -9.70
C ILE A 1027 41.03 5.12 -8.54
N GLY A 1028 40.41 3.98 -8.21
CA GLY A 1028 39.49 3.82 -7.09
C GLY A 1028 39.22 2.35 -6.78
N SER A 1029 38.74 2.05 -5.57
CA SER A 1029 38.54 0.67 -5.10
C SER A 1029 37.43 -0.10 -5.83
N SER A 1030 36.44 0.61 -6.39
CA SER A 1030 35.34 0.08 -7.19
C SER A 1030 35.65 -0.01 -8.69
N ILE A 1031 36.80 0.54 -9.14
CA ILE A 1031 37.16 0.61 -10.55
C ILE A 1031 38.06 -0.57 -10.91
N HIS A 1032 37.69 -1.31 -11.94
CA HIS A 1032 38.43 -2.46 -12.45
C HIS A 1032 38.74 -2.29 -13.92
N GLY A 1033 39.77 -2.96 -14.43
CA GLY A 1033 40.16 -2.88 -15.85
C GLY A 1033 41.44 -2.06 -16.09
N THR A 1034 41.69 -1.76 -17.36
CA THR A 1034 42.89 -1.03 -17.81
C THR A 1034 42.45 0.23 -18.55
N TYR A 1035 43.10 1.37 -18.26
CA TYR A 1035 42.65 2.68 -18.71
C TYR A 1035 43.75 3.47 -19.40
N HIS A 1036 43.40 4.17 -20.49
CA HIS A 1036 44.17 5.27 -21.04
C HIS A 1036 43.93 6.55 -20.24
N VAL A 1037 44.98 7.33 -20.00
CA VAL A 1037 44.89 8.59 -19.23
C VAL A 1037 44.99 9.78 -20.17
N TYR A 1038 44.02 10.68 -20.09
CA TYR A 1038 44.00 11.94 -20.82
C TYR A 1038 44.06 13.12 -19.86
N THR A 1039 44.98 14.04 -20.12
CA THR A 1039 45.18 15.26 -19.32
C THR A 1039 44.92 16.50 -20.18
N TYR A 1040 44.44 17.57 -19.55
CA TYR A 1040 44.23 18.84 -20.23
C TYR A 1040 45.32 19.86 -19.90
N SER A 1041 45.98 20.41 -20.92
CA SER A 1041 47.02 21.42 -20.75
C SER A 1041 46.52 22.65 -19.97
N GLY A 1042 47.13 22.89 -18.81
CA GLY A 1042 46.81 24.01 -17.91
C GLY A 1042 45.83 23.66 -16.79
N ALA A 1043 45.30 22.43 -16.75
CA ALA A 1043 44.51 21.86 -15.66
C ALA A 1043 45.18 20.57 -15.17
N ASP A 1044 46.39 20.71 -14.61
CA ASP A 1044 47.32 19.60 -14.36
C ASP A 1044 46.77 18.51 -13.40
N ASN A 1045 45.73 18.84 -12.63
CA ASN A 1045 45.08 17.94 -11.68
C ASN A 1045 43.82 17.25 -12.24
N LEU A 1046 43.36 17.60 -13.45
CA LEU A 1046 42.22 16.94 -14.09
C LEU A 1046 42.72 15.78 -14.95
N LYS A 1047 42.20 14.58 -14.67
CA LYS A 1047 42.49 13.37 -15.44
C LYS A 1047 41.20 12.72 -15.90
N VAL A 1048 41.16 12.31 -17.16
CA VAL A 1048 40.10 11.46 -17.70
C VAL A 1048 40.69 10.09 -18.01
N TYR A 1049 40.15 9.06 -17.39
CA TYR A 1049 40.52 7.66 -17.57
C TYR A 1049 39.49 7.02 -18.48
N VAL A 1050 39.93 6.52 -19.63
CA VAL A 1050 39.05 5.87 -20.61
C VAL A 1050 39.45 4.42 -20.74
N ASP A 1051 38.51 3.51 -20.57
CA ASP A 1051 38.74 2.07 -20.72
C ASP A 1051 39.32 1.77 -22.12
N ILE A 1052 40.34 0.89 -22.17
CA ILE A 1052 40.99 0.47 -23.42
C ILE A 1052 40.03 -0.20 -24.41
N ASP A 1053 38.90 -0.72 -23.92
CA ASP A 1053 37.87 -1.35 -24.75
C ASP A 1053 37.00 -0.33 -25.51
N LEU A 1054 37.08 0.96 -25.15
CA LEU A 1054 36.35 2.03 -25.82
C LEU A 1054 37.13 2.62 -26.98
N THR A 1055 36.43 2.91 -28.08
CA THR A 1055 37.06 3.67 -29.18
C THR A 1055 37.27 5.11 -28.73
N THR A 1056 38.49 5.62 -28.84
CA THR A 1056 38.80 7.01 -28.47
C THR A 1056 39.24 7.85 -29.67
N LYS A 1057 38.75 9.09 -29.74
CA LYS A 1057 39.18 10.09 -30.73
C LYS A 1057 39.70 11.33 -30.03
N VAL A 1058 40.78 11.90 -30.52
CA VAL A 1058 41.28 13.23 -30.12
C VAL A 1058 41.38 14.09 -31.38
N ASN A 1059 40.64 15.21 -31.42
CA ASN A 1059 40.52 16.09 -32.60
C ASN A 1059 40.25 15.32 -33.90
N ASN A 1060 39.26 14.42 -33.88
CA ASN A 1060 38.85 13.57 -35.01
C ASN A 1060 39.89 12.55 -35.51
N THR A 1061 41.01 12.37 -34.80
CA THR A 1061 41.98 11.29 -35.07
C THR A 1061 41.72 10.14 -34.11
N ILE A 1062 41.57 8.92 -34.64
CA ILE A 1062 41.44 7.70 -33.82
C ILE A 1062 42.81 7.41 -33.20
N ILE A 1063 42.84 7.20 -31.88
CA ILE A 1063 44.05 6.82 -31.14
C ILE A 1063 44.02 5.32 -30.86
#